data_AF-A0A9X2NNJ3-F1
#
_entry.id   AF-A0A9X2NNJ3-F1
#
_cell.length_a   1.000
_cell.length_b   1.000
_cell.length_c   1.000
_cell.angle_alpha   90.00
_cell.angle_beta   90.00
_cell.angle_gamma   90.00
#
_symmetry.space_group_name_H-M   'P 1'
#
loop_
_entity.id
_entity.type
_entity.pdbx_description
1 polymer ?
#
loop_
_entity_poly.entity_id
_entity_poly.type
_entity_poly.pdbx_seq_one_letter_code
_entity_poly.pdbx_strand_id
1 'polypeptide(L)'
;MTAHTGAPAPGGWVGDYLRAPGGAIEVLLAALRDWALAWGPVAVPAAAVAVIGWVVVRRWWRTRCHQALLADARRITVLAPPTVDPAGGAAVWANLVGLLRPAWRRWWTGQPHLAMEYVFGEHGVTVQFWVPGVIPPSLVERAVEAAWPGSHTRTTPATSPFPDLAAGRRRITVGGQLRLARPESLPIRTAFDADPIRGLLGAPVGLGRDERACVQILARPVTGRRVAQARRAARRVHHGASASLGGRILDLITPGANAIRPGRTADARRISQDPQLSLEYSAQNKAIVGKQRGSQYETLVRYAVSTDLPADTAEQLARQARDTARGRAHALAAAFAAYTDHNHYTRTRLHHPARALAHRRLDRGDLLSVPELAALAHLPTDAEIPGVERAGAKAVAPPPGVATPGTEVKPLGQSDTGHARPVGLRVADARHHLHVLGATGSGKSTLLGTLILDDAEARRGVVLIDPKGDLVTDILNRLPAAAAERVVLFDADSRHRPPCLNVLEGGETDREVDNLVSVFRRVYSAFWGPRTDDLMRAACLTLRAQEGVPTLADLPKLLTSEAFRARITAGLTDPVLTGFWDWYDELTDSSRSQVISPLMNKLRAFLLRPFVKEAIAGGRSTVDMAHVLDEGGICLVRIPKGSLGEETTRLVGSLVVARTWQATTARARTPQRLRPDASLVIDECHNFLNLPYPMEDMLAEARGFRLSMTLAHQHLGQLPRDLKEGISTNARSKIFFSASPEDARELARHTAPRLSEHDLSHLGVYHTASRLVVHGEETEPFTMTTAPLPAPIPGRAREIRAALRAQRRRHNATHTTGGAPVRTTETTRTHPTSPTRRIPPTRPAKTDPRRTRP
;
A
#
# COMPACT_ATOMS: atom_id res chain seq x y z
N MET A 1 88.82 15.27 62.49
CA MET A 1 88.77 16.49 61.66
C MET A 1 89.40 16.12 60.31
N THR A 2 88.63 15.63 59.32
CA THR A 2 87.92 16.36 58.23
C THR A 2 88.90 17.15 57.34
N ALA A 3 88.99 16.98 56.02
CA ALA A 3 87.92 16.75 55.05
C ALA A 3 88.39 16.11 53.73
N HIS A 4 87.49 15.36 53.10
CA HIS A 4 87.51 14.96 51.69
C HIS A 4 87.45 16.17 50.75
N THR A 5 88.31 16.22 49.73
CA THR A 5 88.11 17.06 48.53
C THR A 5 87.74 16.16 47.36
N GLY A 6 86.43 16.08 47.09
CA GLY A 6 85.88 15.38 45.94
C GLY A 6 86.14 16.14 44.64
N ALA A 7 86.39 15.39 43.56
CA ALA A 7 86.40 15.92 42.20
C ALA A 7 85.04 16.56 41.86
N PRO A 8 84.99 17.74 41.22
CA PRO A 8 83.74 18.28 40.74
C PRO A 8 83.25 17.41 39.57
N ALA A 9 82.13 16.71 39.79
CA ALA A 9 81.35 16.10 38.72
C ALA A 9 81.04 17.16 37.65
N PRO A 10 81.04 16.82 36.34
CA PRO A 10 80.65 17.76 35.29
C PRO A 10 79.26 18.29 35.63
N GLY A 11 79.18 19.58 35.94
CA GLY A 11 77.92 20.25 36.22
C GLY A 11 77.03 20.06 35.00
N GLY A 12 75.93 19.33 35.16
CA GLY A 12 74.92 19.26 34.11
C GLY A 12 74.46 20.68 33.78
N TRP A 13 74.00 20.90 32.55
CA TRP A 13 73.55 22.19 32.01
C TRP A 13 72.67 23.02 32.98
N VAL A 14 71.88 22.35 33.83
CA VAL A 14 71.07 22.98 34.88
C VAL A 14 71.92 23.72 35.93
N GLY A 15 73.06 23.15 36.34
CA GLY A 15 73.99 23.76 37.28
C GLY A 15 74.72 24.97 36.69
N ASP A 16 75.07 24.91 35.40
CA ASP A 16 75.73 26.02 34.70
C ASP A 16 74.75 27.15 34.38
N TYR A 17 73.49 26.81 34.05
CA TYR A 17 72.42 27.78 33.85
C TYR A 17 72.08 28.58 35.12
N LEU A 18 72.09 27.92 36.28
CA LEU A 18 71.83 28.56 37.56
C LEU A 18 72.99 29.46 38.03
N ARG A 19 74.22 29.24 37.55
CA ARG A 19 75.41 30.03 37.91
C ARG A 19 75.71 31.17 36.93
N ALA A 20 75.48 30.95 35.64
CA ALA A 20 75.69 31.94 34.58
C ALA A 20 74.66 31.73 33.44
N PRO A 21 73.44 32.25 33.58
CA PRO A 21 72.35 31.98 32.64
C PRO A 21 72.67 32.45 31.21
N GLY A 22 73.40 33.55 31.06
CA GLY A 22 73.84 34.05 29.74
C GLY A 22 74.81 33.10 29.03
N GLY A 23 75.87 32.66 29.72
CA GLY A 23 76.89 31.76 29.15
C GLY A 23 76.36 30.35 28.87
N ALA A 24 75.49 29.82 29.74
CA ALA A 24 74.88 28.52 29.53
C ALA A 24 73.86 28.51 28.36
N ILE A 25 73.20 29.65 28.11
CA ILE A 25 72.35 29.83 26.92
C ILE A 25 73.22 29.95 25.66
N GLU A 26 74.34 30.69 25.71
CA GLU A 26 75.25 30.81 24.56
C GLU A 26 75.90 29.46 24.18
N VAL A 27 76.33 28.67 25.15
CA VAL A 27 76.88 27.32 24.92
C VAL A 27 75.81 26.38 24.36
N LEU A 28 74.57 26.46 24.85
CA LEU A 28 73.44 25.69 24.30
C LEU A 28 73.13 26.12 22.86
N LEU A 29 73.12 27.43 22.58
CA LEU A 29 72.87 27.96 21.24
C LEU A 29 74.00 27.62 20.27
N ALA A 30 75.26 27.63 20.71
CA ALA A 30 76.41 27.18 19.93
C ALA A 30 76.31 25.67 19.63
N ALA A 31 76.00 24.84 20.63
CA ALA A 31 75.81 23.41 20.44
C ALA A 31 74.61 23.09 19.53
N LEU A 32 73.50 23.83 19.65
CA LEU A 32 72.34 23.71 18.75
C LEU A 32 72.68 24.16 17.33
N ARG A 33 73.48 25.22 17.17
CA ARG A 33 73.94 25.70 15.87
C ARG A 33 74.84 24.67 15.20
N ASP A 34 75.81 24.13 15.93
CA ASP A 34 76.76 23.15 15.40
C ASP A 34 76.05 21.82 15.08
N TRP A 35 75.08 21.41 15.91
CA TRP A 35 74.20 20.27 15.61
C TRP A 35 73.31 20.53 14.38
N ALA A 36 72.74 21.73 14.25
CA ALA A 36 71.94 22.11 13.09
C ALA A 36 72.76 22.21 11.80
N LEU A 37 74.02 22.64 11.86
CA LEU A 37 74.93 22.66 10.69
C LEU A 37 75.40 21.25 10.31
N ALA A 38 75.70 20.39 11.29
CA ALA A 38 76.16 19.02 11.05
C ALA A 38 75.05 18.08 10.58
N TRP A 39 73.87 18.13 11.20
CA TRP A 39 72.77 17.20 10.93
C TRP A 39 71.62 17.81 10.13
N GLY A 40 71.49 19.14 10.07
CA GLY A 40 70.43 19.82 9.32
C GLY A 40 70.35 19.43 7.84
N PRO A 41 71.47 19.32 7.09
CA PRO A 41 71.44 18.89 5.68
C PRO A 41 70.89 17.48 5.45
N VAL A 42 70.84 16.63 6.48
CA VAL A 42 70.32 15.24 6.39
C VAL A 42 68.95 15.11 7.09
N ALA A 43 68.82 15.68 8.28
CA ALA A 43 67.62 15.60 9.10
C ALA A 43 66.44 16.39 8.51
N VAL A 44 66.69 17.56 7.90
CA VAL A 44 65.62 18.37 7.29
C VAL A 44 65.04 17.70 6.05
N PRO A 45 65.84 17.19 5.08
CA PRO A 45 65.29 16.42 3.97
C PRO A 45 64.61 15.12 4.43
N ALA A 46 65.18 14.39 5.39
CA ALA A 46 64.56 13.16 5.92
C ALA A 46 63.21 13.44 6.59
N ALA A 47 63.11 14.49 7.41
CA ALA A 47 61.86 14.92 8.01
C ALA A 47 60.85 15.38 6.96
N ALA A 48 61.29 16.12 5.92
CA ALA A 48 60.44 16.53 4.81
C ALA A 48 59.90 15.32 4.04
N VAL A 49 60.73 14.32 3.71
CA VAL A 49 60.32 13.07 3.08
C VAL A 49 59.35 12.28 3.96
N ALA A 50 59.59 12.20 5.27
CA ALA A 50 58.69 11.53 6.21
C ALA A 50 57.33 12.24 6.30
N VAL A 51 57.31 13.58 6.34
CA VAL A 51 56.07 14.37 6.34
C VAL A 51 55.33 14.24 5.02
N ILE A 52 56.03 14.31 3.87
CA ILE A 52 55.43 14.12 2.55
C ILE A 52 54.86 12.70 2.43
N GLY A 53 55.64 11.68 2.81
CA GLY A 53 55.20 10.28 2.85
C GLY A 53 53.97 10.11 3.72
N TRP A 54 53.95 10.68 4.92
CA TRP A 54 52.78 10.65 5.81
C TRP A 54 51.56 11.35 5.21
N VAL A 55 51.73 12.52 4.58
CA VAL A 55 50.64 13.24 3.90
C VAL A 55 50.10 12.42 2.72
N VAL A 56 50.98 11.81 1.91
CA VAL A 56 50.61 10.95 0.77
C VAL A 56 49.85 9.72 1.24
N VAL A 57 50.38 8.97 2.21
CA VAL A 57 49.73 7.80 2.80
C VAL A 57 48.38 8.18 3.41
N ARG A 58 48.31 9.30 4.14
CA ARG A 58 47.06 9.79 4.72
C ARG A 58 46.03 10.19 3.66
N ARG A 59 46.47 10.80 2.55
CA ARG A 59 45.60 11.18 1.43
C ARG A 59 45.11 9.96 0.65
N TRP A 60 46.00 9.01 0.38
CA TRP A 60 45.67 7.72 -0.23
C TRP A 60 44.65 6.96 0.62
N TRP A 61 44.91 6.84 1.93
CA TRP A 61 44.03 6.17 2.88
C TRP A 61 42.63 6.79 2.91
N ARG A 62 42.55 8.13 3.04
CA ARG A 62 41.26 8.85 2.99
C ARG A 62 40.51 8.63 1.70
N THR A 63 41.22 8.56 0.58
CA THR A 63 40.63 8.34 -0.73
C THR A 63 40.10 6.90 -0.83
N ARG A 64 40.86 5.91 -0.35
CA ARG A 64 40.41 4.51 -0.28
C ARG A 64 39.17 4.35 0.59
N CYS A 65 39.16 4.92 1.79
CA CYS A 65 37.98 4.90 2.66
C CYS A 65 36.77 5.55 1.97
N HIS A 66 36.97 6.67 1.27
CA HIS A 66 35.88 7.32 0.55
C HIS A 66 35.36 6.49 -0.62
N GLN A 67 36.24 5.83 -1.40
CA GLN A 67 35.82 4.92 -2.46
C GLN A 67 35.01 3.74 -1.90
N ALA A 68 35.40 3.19 -0.75
CA ALA A 68 34.62 2.16 -0.07
C ALA A 68 33.24 2.64 0.39
N LEU A 69 33.05 3.94 0.66
CA LEU A 69 31.74 4.51 0.96
C LEU A 69 30.86 4.64 -0.30
N LEU A 70 31.48 4.92 -1.46
CA LEU A 70 30.78 5.07 -2.73
C LEU A 70 30.36 3.73 -3.34
N ALA A 71 31.13 2.67 -3.08
CA ALA A 71 30.78 1.31 -3.47
C ALA A 71 29.39 0.94 -2.91
N ASP A 72 28.52 0.43 -3.78
CA ASP A 72 27.13 0.04 -3.47
C ASP A 72 26.31 1.12 -2.76
N ALA A 73 26.67 2.40 -2.95
CA ALA A 73 25.91 3.50 -2.40
C ALA A 73 24.52 3.55 -3.03
N ARG A 74 23.55 3.95 -2.21
CA ARG A 74 22.13 3.98 -2.57
C ARG A 74 21.59 5.39 -2.44
N ARG A 75 20.57 5.66 -3.24
CA ARG A 75 19.75 6.87 -3.17
C ARG A 75 18.36 6.45 -2.75
N ILE A 76 17.89 7.03 -1.65
CA ILE A 76 16.55 6.81 -1.10
C ILE A 76 15.75 8.07 -1.39
N THR A 77 14.88 8.02 -2.38
CA THR A 77 13.92 9.09 -2.66
C THR A 77 12.79 9.00 -1.65
N VAL A 78 12.44 10.13 -1.02
CA VAL A 78 11.40 10.21 0.01
C VAL A 78 10.18 10.92 -0.57
N LEU A 79 9.06 10.20 -0.63
CA LEU A 79 7.77 10.76 -1.01
C LEU A 79 7.10 11.32 0.24
N ALA A 80 6.85 12.62 0.24
CA ALA A 80 6.37 13.31 1.44
C ALA A 80 4.91 12.95 1.73
N PRO A 81 4.52 12.65 2.98
CA PRO A 81 3.12 12.44 3.33
C PRO A 81 2.28 13.69 3.05
N PRO A 82 0.95 13.56 2.92
CA PRO A 82 0.05 14.69 2.71
C PRO A 82 0.21 15.76 3.81
N THR A 83 0.36 15.30 5.06
CA THR A 83 0.72 16.12 6.21
C THR A 83 2.06 15.65 6.76
N VAL A 84 3.02 16.57 6.82
CA VAL A 84 4.37 16.30 7.35
C VAL A 84 4.44 16.83 8.77
N ASP A 85 4.79 15.95 9.71
CA ASP A 85 5.08 16.36 11.09
C ASP A 85 6.36 17.22 11.13
N PRO A 86 6.30 18.47 11.62
CA PRO A 86 7.48 19.33 11.77
C PRO A 86 8.57 18.73 12.65
N ALA A 87 8.22 17.87 13.62
CA ALA A 87 9.19 17.21 14.50
C ALA A 87 9.94 16.05 13.80
N GLY A 88 9.44 15.56 12.65
CA GLY A 88 9.99 14.39 11.98
C GLY A 88 11.45 14.56 11.55
N GLY A 89 11.86 15.77 11.13
CA GLY A 89 13.27 16.06 10.82
C GLY A 89 14.19 15.80 12.01
N ALA A 90 13.81 16.28 13.20
CA ALA A 90 14.59 16.06 14.41
C ALA A 90 14.61 14.57 14.80
N ALA A 91 13.50 13.85 14.63
CA ALA A 91 13.40 12.42 14.90
C ALA A 91 14.33 11.60 13.98
N VAL A 92 14.37 11.87 12.67
CA VAL A 92 15.29 11.21 11.72
C VAL A 92 16.73 11.40 12.16
N TRP A 93 17.17 12.65 12.34
CA TRP A 93 18.56 12.92 12.68
C TRP A 93 18.95 12.47 14.08
N ALA A 94 18.02 12.41 15.05
CA ALA A 94 18.26 11.81 16.35
C ALA A 94 18.48 10.29 16.25
N ASN A 95 17.64 9.58 15.50
CA ASN A 95 17.75 8.13 15.29
C ASN A 95 19.04 7.75 14.56
N LEU A 96 19.47 8.57 13.59
CA LEU A 96 20.67 8.31 12.79
C LEU A 96 21.98 8.57 13.55
N VAL A 97 21.95 9.06 14.80
CA VAL A 97 23.16 9.22 15.64
C VAL A 97 23.82 7.86 15.87
N GLY A 98 23.02 6.77 15.88
CA GLY A 98 23.49 5.39 15.98
C GLY A 98 24.47 4.97 14.88
N LEU A 99 24.59 5.72 13.78
CA LEU A 99 25.60 5.49 12.73
C LEU A 99 27.04 5.83 13.17
N LEU A 100 27.24 6.37 14.37
CA LEU A 100 28.56 6.66 14.92
C LEU A 100 29.35 5.35 15.16
N ARG A 101 30.47 5.18 14.44
CA ARG A 101 31.28 3.97 14.56
C ARG A 101 32.23 4.01 15.75
N PRO A 102 32.56 2.84 16.35
CA PRO A 102 33.65 2.72 17.32
C PRO A 102 34.98 3.28 16.81
N ALA A 103 35.85 3.73 17.71
CA ALA A 103 37.12 4.38 17.35
C ALA A 103 38.01 3.53 16.43
N TRP A 104 38.10 2.23 16.67
CA TRP A 104 38.90 1.32 15.85
C TRP A 104 38.34 1.20 14.42
N ARG A 105 37.03 0.97 14.23
CA ARG A 105 36.42 0.91 12.87
C ARG A 105 36.57 2.21 12.11
N ARG A 106 36.52 3.36 12.78
CA ARG A 106 36.74 4.68 12.15
C ARG A 106 38.14 4.84 11.59
N TRP A 107 39.14 4.24 12.23
CA TRP A 107 40.51 4.25 11.74
C TRP A 107 40.65 3.41 10.45
N TRP A 108 40.02 2.23 10.42
CA TRP A 108 40.08 1.30 9.29
C TRP A 108 39.21 1.65 8.08
N THR A 109 37.99 2.14 8.32
CA THR A 109 36.95 2.28 7.27
C THR A 109 36.40 3.71 7.15
N GLY A 110 36.88 4.63 7.97
CA GLY A 110 36.32 5.98 8.08
C GLY A 110 35.00 6.03 8.86
N GLN A 111 34.50 7.25 9.05
CA GLN A 111 33.17 7.50 9.60
C GLN A 111 32.20 7.69 8.43
N PRO A 112 31.14 6.88 8.29
CA PRO A 112 30.13 7.10 7.27
C PRO A 112 29.40 8.41 7.51
N HIS A 113 28.99 9.02 6.41
CA HIS A 113 28.18 10.23 6.37
C HIS A 113 27.02 10.01 5.40
N LEU A 114 25.97 10.78 5.58
CA LEU A 114 24.79 10.81 4.72
C LEU A 114 24.75 12.14 3.98
N ALA A 115 23.99 12.21 2.89
CA ALA A 115 23.63 13.48 2.28
C ALA A 115 22.11 13.56 2.12
N MET A 116 21.47 14.59 2.65
CA MET A 116 20.11 14.94 2.25
C MET A 116 20.21 15.93 1.10
N GLU A 117 19.53 15.63 0.00
CA GLU A 117 19.62 16.40 -1.25
C GLU A 117 18.23 16.87 -1.67
N TYR A 118 18.11 18.17 -1.93
CA TYR A 118 16.98 18.76 -2.65
C TYR A 118 17.40 18.91 -4.10
N VAL A 119 16.85 18.07 -4.98
CA VAL A 119 17.18 18.06 -6.41
C VAL A 119 16.01 18.65 -7.19
N PHE A 120 16.28 19.73 -7.91
CA PHE A 120 15.29 20.48 -8.68
C PHE A 120 15.47 20.20 -10.17
N GLY A 121 14.35 20.01 -10.87
CA GLY A 121 14.29 19.87 -12.33
C GLY A 121 13.00 20.43 -12.90
N GLU A 122 12.68 20.08 -14.14
CA GLU A 122 11.49 20.56 -14.87
C GLU A 122 10.18 20.26 -14.14
N HIS A 123 10.05 19.07 -13.54
CA HIS A 123 8.81 18.59 -12.94
C HIS A 123 8.68 18.90 -11.44
N GLY A 124 9.65 19.61 -10.86
CA GLY A 124 9.64 20.02 -9.45
C GLY A 124 10.87 19.61 -8.67
N VAL A 125 10.67 19.31 -7.39
CA VAL A 125 11.72 19.03 -6.40
C VAL A 125 11.58 17.62 -5.84
N THR A 126 12.69 16.88 -5.90
CA THR A 126 12.85 15.57 -5.27
C THR A 126 13.69 15.72 -4.01
N VAL A 127 13.16 15.23 -2.88
CA VAL A 127 13.91 15.11 -1.63
C VAL A 127 14.45 13.69 -1.50
N GLN A 128 15.75 13.54 -1.31
CA GLN A 128 16.39 12.23 -1.30
C GLN A 128 17.56 12.15 -0.31
N PHE A 129 17.82 10.94 0.19
CA PHE A 129 19.02 10.63 0.96
C PHE A 129 20.01 9.85 0.12
N TRP A 130 21.26 10.30 0.08
CA TRP A 130 22.39 9.47 -0.30
C TRP A 130 22.91 8.71 0.91
N VAL A 131 22.99 7.38 0.77
CA VAL A 131 23.41 6.45 1.81
C VAL A 131 24.59 5.62 1.29
N PRO A 132 25.76 5.63 1.95
CA PRO A 132 26.90 4.83 1.54
C PRO A 132 26.63 3.33 1.72
N GLY A 133 27.18 2.48 0.85
CA GLY A 133 26.91 1.04 0.84
C GLY A 133 27.31 0.30 2.12
N VAL A 134 28.21 0.90 2.91
CA VAL A 134 28.64 0.38 4.21
C VAL A 134 27.59 0.48 5.32
N ILE A 135 26.43 1.12 5.06
CA ILE A 135 25.27 1.15 5.95
C ILE A 135 24.30 0.05 5.50
N PRO A 136 23.78 -0.78 6.43
CA PRO A 136 22.80 -1.82 6.07
C PRO A 136 21.58 -1.24 5.32
N PRO A 137 21.03 -1.97 4.33
CA PRO A 137 19.78 -1.57 3.68
C PRO A 137 18.64 -1.54 4.70
N SER A 138 17.61 -0.77 4.39
CA SER A 138 16.40 -0.57 5.21
C SER A 138 16.58 0.22 6.51
N LEU A 139 17.80 0.44 7.01
CA LEU A 139 18.00 1.18 8.27
C LEU A 139 17.57 2.64 8.14
N VAL A 140 18.00 3.31 7.07
CA VAL A 140 17.69 4.74 6.84
C VAL A 140 16.24 4.88 6.37
N GLU A 141 15.77 3.98 5.52
CA GLU A 141 14.39 3.88 5.05
C GLU A 141 13.42 3.82 6.23
N ARG A 142 13.66 2.90 7.18
CA ARG A 142 12.83 2.76 8.39
C ARG A 142 12.91 3.96 9.32
N ALA A 143 14.08 4.62 9.42
CA ALA A 143 14.22 5.82 10.23
C ALA A 143 13.40 6.99 9.64
N VAL A 144 13.36 7.12 8.32
CA VAL A 144 12.56 8.11 7.59
C VAL A 144 11.07 7.82 7.75
N GLU A 145 10.63 6.58 7.48
CA GLU A 145 9.21 6.19 7.57
C GLU A 145 8.66 6.25 9.00
N ALA A 146 9.49 5.96 10.00
CA ALA A 146 9.10 6.09 11.41
C ALA A 146 8.97 7.55 11.85
N ALA A 147 9.80 8.44 11.29
CA ALA A 147 9.78 9.86 11.64
C ALA A 147 8.71 10.66 10.87
N TRP A 148 8.35 10.22 9.68
CA TRP A 148 7.25 10.76 8.89
C TRP A 148 6.25 9.65 8.52
N PRO A 149 5.32 9.32 9.43
CA PRO A 149 4.31 8.30 9.16
C PRO A 149 3.50 8.63 7.90
N GLY A 150 3.44 7.67 6.97
CA GLY A 150 2.79 7.87 5.66
C GLY A 150 3.73 8.28 4.53
N SER A 151 4.99 8.60 4.83
CA SER A 151 6.02 8.73 3.78
C SER A 151 6.31 7.36 3.15
N HIS A 152 6.65 7.35 1.87
CA HIS A 152 7.14 6.16 1.18
C HIS A 152 8.56 6.38 0.70
N THR A 153 9.39 5.34 0.78
CA THR A 153 10.78 5.40 0.34
C THR A 153 11.01 4.55 -0.91
N ARG A 154 11.70 5.12 -1.92
CA ARG A 154 12.14 4.41 -3.12
C ARG A 154 13.65 4.36 -3.17
N THR A 155 14.21 3.15 -3.06
CA THR A 155 15.66 2.96 -3.08
C THR A 155 16.15 2.58 -4.48
N THR A 156 17.08 3.36 -5.02
CA THR A 156 17.77 3.08 -6.30
C THR A 156 19.29 3.13 -6.11
N PRO A 157 20.11 2.56 -7.01
CA PRO A 157 21.55 2.80 -7.01
C PRO A 157 21.86 4.31 -7.01
N ALA A 158 22.91 4.72 -6.29
CA ALA A 158 23.29 6.12 -6.19
C ALA A 158 23.83 6.63 -7.53
N THR A 159 23.18 7.68 -8.06
CA THR A 159 23.65 8.42 -9.24
C THR A 159 24.06 9.84 -8.87
N SER A 160 24.75 10.52 -9.79
CA SER A 160 25.05 11.95 -9.64
C SER A 160 23.74 12.75 -9.64
N PRO A 161 23.61 13.83 -8.84
CA PRO A 161 22.47 14.76 -8.93
C PRO A 161 22.32 15.39 -10.33
N PHE A 162 23.43 15.47 -11.06
CA PHE A 162 23.49 15.92 -12.45
C PHE A 162 23.79 14.71 -13.35
N PRO A 163 22.88 14.27 -14.23
CA PRO A 163 23.06 13.11 -15.09
C PRO A 163 24.29 13.22 -16.00
N ASP A 164 24.73 12.11 -16.58
CA ASP A 164 25.80 12.16 -17.56
C ASP A 164 25.42 13.02 -18.77
N LEU A 165 26.40 13.78 -19.27
CA LEU A 165 26.18 14.72 -20.35
C LEU A 165 26.06 13.97 -21.68
N ALA A 166 24.97 14.18 -22.41
CA ALA A 166 24.79 13.58 -23.73
C ALA A 166 25.88 14.02 -24.71
N ALA A 167 26.23 13.15 -25.67
CA ALA A 167 27.20 13.46 -26.71
C ALA A 167 26.80 14.71 -27.50
N GLY A 168 27.77 15.58 -27.81
CA GLY A 168 27.51 16.84 -28.51
C GLY A 168 26.87 17.94 -27.66
N ARG A 169 26.80 17.78 -26.33
CA ARG A 169 26.38 18.84 -25.40
C ARG A 169 27.54 19.32 -24.53
N ARG A 170 27.43 20.54 -24.01
CA ARG A 170 28.31 21.13 -22.99
C ARG A 170 27.50 21.49 -21.76
N ARG A 171 28.04 21.22 -20.57
CA ARG A 171 27.41 21.59 -19.30
C ARG A 171 28.05 22.83 -18.71
N ILE A 172 27.21 23.80 -18.36
CA ILE A 172 27.59 24.95 -17.56
C ILE A 172 27.13 24.69 -16.14
N THR A 173 28.00 24.86 -15.14
CA THR A 173 27.61 24.69 -13.74
C THR A 173 28.15 25.82 -12.88
N VAL A 174 27.26 26.44 -12.11
CA VAL A 174 27.59 27.49 -11.15
C VAL A 174 27.14 27.04 -9.77
N GLY A 175 28.00 27.19 -8.76
CA GLY A 175 27.68 26.71 -7.41
C GLY A 175 28.71 27.12 -6.39
N GLY A 176 28.46 26.75 -5.14
CA GLY A 176 29.30 27.12 -4.00
C GLY A 176 29.12 26.18 -2.82
N GLN A 177 29.83 26.49 -1.75
CA GLN A 177 29.69 25.87 -0.44
C GLN A 177 29.38 26.94 0.60
N LEU A 178 28.55 26.60 1.58
CA LEU A 178 28.20 27.47 2.70
C LEU A 178 28.95 27.01 3.96
N ARG A 179 29.54 27.98 4.67
CA ARG A 179 30.29 27.78 5.92
C ARG A 179 29.81 28.74 7.00
N LEU A 180 29.82 28.29 8.25
CA LEU A 180 29.54 29.18 9.38
C LEU A 180 30.60 30.28 9.47
N ALA A 181 30.16 31.53 9.57
CA ALA A 181 31.03 32.70 9.64
C ALA A 181 31.68 32.87 11.02
N ARG A 182 30.93 32.51 12.08
CA ARG A 182 31.36 32.60 13.48
C ARG A 182 31.70 31.20 14.02
N PRO A 183 32.36 31.09 15.19
CA PRO A 183 32.71 29.81 15.78
C PRO A 183 31.53 28.82 15.81
N GLU A 184 31.79 27.58 15.41
CA GLU A 184 30.79 26.50 15.30
C GLU A 184 30.09 26.14 16.64
N SER A 185 30.54 26.71 17.77
CA SER A 185 29.86 26.62 19.06
C SER A 185 28.59 27.46 19.15
N LEU A 186 28.47 28.53 18.35
CA LEU A 186 27.29 29.38 18.30
C LEU A 186 26.23 28.74 17.40
N PRO A 187 24.95 28.73 17.80
CA PRO A 187 23.89 28.12 17.01
C PRO A 187 23.42 29.00 15.85
N ILE A 188 22.85 28.36 14.84
CA ILE A 188 21.97 29.00 13.85
C ILE A 188 20.51 28.98 14.36
N ARG A 189 19.62 29.73 13.71
CA ARG A 189 18.19 29.76 14.05
C ARG A 189 17.56 28.37 13.89
N THR A 190 16.76 27.95 14.87
CA THR A 190 16.04 26.66 14.85
C THR A 190 14.53 26.78 14.98
N ALA A 191 14.02 27.92 15.44
CA ALA A 191 12.58 28.16 15.64
C ALA A 191 12.05 29.12 14.57
N PHE A 192 10.98 28.70 13.88
CA PHE A 192 10.39 29.42 12.77
C PHE A 192 8.86 29.34 12.86
N ASP A 193 8.17 30.43 12.51
CA ASP A 193 6.70 30.49 12.49
C ASP A 193 6.11 29.80 11.25
N ALA A 194 6.89 29.72 10.18
CA ALA A 194 6.58 29.03 8.93
C ALA A 194 7.79 28.22 8.44
N ASP A 195 7.59 27.29 7.51
CA ASP A 195 8.66 26.41 7.04
C ASP A 195 9.85 27.19 6.44
N PRO A 196 11.05 27.14 7.05
CA PRO A 196 12.22 27.88 6.55
C PRO A 196 12.74 27.36 5.22
N ILE A 197 12.38 26.13 4.81
CA ILE A 197 12.75 25.57 3.51
C ILE A 197 11.95 26.20 2.37
N ARG A 198 10.83 26.87 2.64
CA ARG A 198 9.99 27.51 1.60
C ARG A 198 10.81 28.44 0.68
N GLY A 199 11.70 29.26 1.24
CA GLY A 199 12.59 30.13 0.46
C GLY A 199 13.60 29.37 -0.39
N LEU A 200 14.05 28.19 0.06
CA LEU A 200 14.94 27.30 -0.69
C LEU A 200 14.22 26.66 -1.88
N LEU A 201 12.96 26.25 -1.69
CA LEU A 201 12.15 25.61 -2.73
C LEU A 201 11.65 26.59 -3.79
N GLY A 202 11.40 27.84 -3.40
CA GLY A 202 11.03 28.91 -4.33
C GLY A 202 12.19 29.44 -5.19
N ALA A 203 13.44 29.31 -4.72
CA ALA A 203 14.60 29.92 -5.37
C ALA A 203 14.91 29.39 -6.79
N PRO A 204 14.72 28.09 -7.12
CA PRO A 204 14.93 27.56 -8.46
C PRO A 204 13.61 27.27 -9.21
N VAL A 205 12.51 27.99 -8.94
CA VAL A 205 11.25 27.78 -9.68
C VAL A 205 11.43 28.14 -11.17
N GLY A 206 10.81 27.36 -12.06
CA GLY A 206 10.84 27.58 -13.51
C GLY A 206 12.14 27.14 -14.20
N LEU A 207 12.76 26.04 -13.73
CA LEU A 207 13.85 25.38 -14.48
C LEU A 207 13.30 24.73 -15.75
N GLY A 208 13.97 24.96 -16.88
CA GLY A 208 13.67 24.26 -18.13
C GLY A 208 14.15 22.80 -18.14
N ARG A 209 13.83 22.06 -19.22
CA ARG A 209 14.23 20.66 -19.47
C ARG A 209 15.71 20.35 -19.23
N ASP A 210 16.56 21.28 -19.66
CA ASP A 210 18.02 21.14 -19.63
C ASP A 210 18.65 21.82 -18.40
N GLU A 211 17.84 22.29 -17.47
CA GLU A 211 18.30 23.01 -16.27
C GLU A 211 18.00 22.20 -15.02
N ARG A 212 18.97 22.13 -14.11
CA ARG A 212 18.86 21.42 -12.85
C ARG A 212 19.51 22.20 -11.74
N ALA A 213 18.98 22.08 -10.53
CA ALA A 213 19.65 22.58 -9.35
C ALA A 213 19.72 21.50 -8.28
N CYS A 214 20.72 21.57 -7.40
CA CYS A 214 20.83 20.68 -6.26
C CYS A 214 21.38 21.44 -5.05
N VAL A 215 20.73 21.25 -3.91
CA VAL A 215 21.22 21.65 -2.59
C VAL A 215 21.51 20.38 -1.82
N GLN A 216 22.75 20.21 -1.40
CA GLN A 216 23.28 19.01 -0.76
C GLN A 216 23.74 19.33 0.65
N ILE A 217 23.14 18.66 1.63
CA ILE A 217 23.48 18.78 3.05
C ILE A 217 24.12 17.47 3.48
N LEU A 218 25.45 17.47 3.56
CA LEU A 218 26.23 16.34 4.05
C LEU A 218 26.23 16.35 5.57
N ALA A 219 26.06 15.20 6.22
CA ALA A 219 26.05 15.10 7.68
C ALA A 219 26.71 13.79 8.14
N ARG A 220 27.59 13.88 9.15
CA ARG A 220 28.11 12.71 9.89
C ARG A 220 28.03 12.91 11.39
N PRO A 221 27.66 11.88 12.17
CA PRO A 221 27.64 12.01 13.62
C PRO A 221 29.07 12.20 14.14
N VAL A 222 29.23 13.06 15.15
CA VAL A 222 30.54 13.35 15.75
C VAL A 222 30.68 12.79 17.16
N THR A 223 31.93 12.47 17.53
CA THR A 223 32.25 12.08 18.91
C THR A 223 32.31 13.29 19.85
N GLY A 224 32.03 13.06 21.13
CA GLY A 224 32.18 14.07 22.19
C GLY A 224 33.56 14.75 22.24
N ARG A 225 34.65 14.08 21.81
CA ARG A 225 35.99 14.70 21.71
C ARG A 225 36.04 15.89 20.74
N ARG A 226 35.38 15.79 19.58
CA ARG A 226 35.34 16.87 18.56
C ARG A 226 34.52 18.06 19.05
N VAL A 227 33.41 17.77 19.74
CA VAL A 227 32.55 18.78 20.40
C VAL A 227 33.33 19.50 21.51
N ALA A 228 34.06 18.76 22.35
CA ALA A 228 34.89 19.34 23.40
C ALA A 228 36.04 20.21 22.85
N GLN A 229 36.65 19.79 21.73
CA GLN A 229 37.68 20.58 21.05
C GLN A 229 37.12 21.89 20.48
N ALA A 230 35.94 21.85 19.85
CA ALA A 230 35.24 23.03 19.35
C ALA A 230 34.95 24.03 20.48
N ARG A 231 34.45 23.54 21.63
CA ARG A 231 34.21 24.36 22.83
C ARG A 231 35.49 25.03 23.34
N ARG A 232 36.59 24.29 23.43
CA ARG A 232 37.89 24.84 23.86
C ARG A 232 38.43 25.86 22.86
N ALA A 233 38.19 25.68 21.57
CA ALA A 233 38.56 26.65 20.55
C ALA A 233 37.73 27.94 20.67
N ALA A 234 36.41 27.83 20.82
CA ALA A 234 35.53 28.97 21.01
C ALA A 234 35.89 29.80 22.25
N ARG A 235 36.08 29.15 23.41
CA ARG A 235 36.53 29.83 24.64
C ARG A 235 37.83 30.61 24.43
N ARG A 236 38.79 30.07 23.68
CA ARG A 236 40.08 30.75 23.43
C ARG A 236 39.95 31.98 22.54
N VAL A 237 39.10 31.91 21.52
CA VAL A 237 38.81 33.06 20.63
C VAL A 237 38.06 34.17 21.37
N HIS A 238 37.14 33.81 22.27
CA HIS A 238 36.43 34.78 23.14
C HIS A 238 37.31 35.38 24.25
N HIS A 239 38.50 34.83 24.51
CA HIS A 239 39.47 35.35 25.48
C HIS A 239 40.70 35.99 24.80
N GLY A 240 40.60 36.38 23.53
CA GLY A 240 41.65 37.14 22.83
C GLY A 240 42.89 36.34 22.42
N ALA A 241 42.87 35.00 22.47
CA ALA A 241 44.04 34.18 22.11
C ALA A 241 43.95 33.62 20.68
N SER A 242 45.04 33.75 19.90
CA SER A 242 45.16 33.21 18.55
C SER A 242 45.03 31.68 18.51
N ALA A 243 44.08 31.19 17.71
CA ALA A 243 43.72 29.77 17.63
C ALA A 243 44.63 28.95 16.69
N SER A 244 45.47 29.59 15.86
CA SER A 244 46.31 28.92 14.85
C SER A 244 47.77 28.81 15.30
N LEU A 245 48.46 27.74 14.89
CA LEU A 245 49.88 27.55 15.19
C LEU A 245 50.75 28.63 14.51
N GLY A 246 50.38 29.03 13.29
CA GLY A 246 51.06 30.10 12.55
C GLY A 246 50.84 31.49 13.14
N GLY A 247 49.67 31.77 13.71
CA GLY A 247 49.42 33.00 14.46
C GLY A 247 50.26 33.09 15.73
N ARG A 248 50.44 31.95 16.44
CA ARG A 248 51.35 31.89 17.59
C ARG A 248 52.82 32.08 17.23
N ILE A 249 53.21 31.66 16.04
CA ILE A 249 54.58 31.83 15.52
C ILE A 249 54.79 33.28 15.05
N LEU A 250 53.81 33.88 14.37
CA LEU A 250 53.81 35.30 14.01
C LEU A 250 53.83 36.20 15.26
N ASP A 251 53.04 35.88 16.29
CA ASP A 251 53.07 36.58 17.58
C ASP A 251 54.44 36.45 18.28
N LEU A 252 55.18 35.37 18.00
CA LEU A 252 56.52 35.12 18.55
C LEU A 252 57.66 35.82 17.79
N ILE A 253 57.46 36.10 16.49
CA ILE A 253 58.48 36.60 15.57
C ILE A 253 58.36 38.12 15.34
N THR A 254 57.26 38.75 15.75
CA THR A 254 57.05 40.20 15.58
C THR A 254 57.85 41.00 16.62
N PRO A 255 58.92 41.76 16.25
CA PRO A 255 59.70 42.54 17.20
C PRO A 255 58.98 43.85 17.52
N GLY A 256 58.70 44.12 18.80
CA GLY A 256 58.06 45.36 19.26
C GLY A 256 56.71 45.17 19.98
N ALA A 257 56.15 43.95 20.00
CA ALA A 257 55.08 43.62 20.92
C ALA A 257 55.67 43.40 22.33
N ASN A 258 55.81 44.48 23.10
CA ASN A 258 55.98 44.35 24.55
C ASN A 258 54.96 43.34 25.07
N ALA A 259 55.44 42.39 25.88
CA ALA A 259 54.64 41.37 26.53
C ALA A 259 53.48 42.01 27.31
N ILE A 260 52.32 42.17 26.66
CA ILE A 260 51.05 42.39 27.33
C ILE A 260 50.76 41.08 28.06
N ARG A 261 51.07 41.06 29.36
CA ARG A 261 50.49 40.08 30.30
C ARG A 261 48.99 39.99 30.02
N PRO A 262 48.38 38.80 29.93
CA PRO A 262 46.96 38.68 29.59
C PRO A 262 46.12 39.38 30.65
N GLY A 263 45.59 40.56 30.31
CA GLY A 263 44.75 41.37 31.17
C GLY A 263 43.38 40.71 31.35
N ARG A 264 43.27 39.70 32.22
CA ARG A 264 41.99 39.12 32.68
C ARG A 264 41.03 40.18 33.26
N THR A 265 41.51 41.36 33.60
CA THR A 265 40.77 42.40 34.33
C THR A 265 40.15 43.47 33.44
N ALA A 266 40.65 43.75 32.23
CA ALA A 266 40.15 44.84 31.40
C ALA A 266 38.86 44.47 30.63
N ASP A 267 38.85 43.31 29.96
CA ASP A 267 37.67 42.82 29.24
C ASP A 267 36.56 42.35 30.18
N ALA A 268 36.91 41.70 31.29
CA ALA A 268 35.94 41.30 32.31
C ALA A 268 35.30 42.53 32.99
N ARG A 269 36.06 43.62 33.20
CA ARG A 269 35.52 44.88 33.72
C ARG A 269 34.64 45.59 32.68
N ARG A 270 35.00 45.61 31.40
CA ARG A 270 34.15 46.16 30.33
C ARG A 270 32.82 45.41 30.22
N ILE A 271 32.86 44.08 30.22
CA ILE A 271 31.65 43.24 30.18
C ILE A 271 30.80 43.41 31.45
N SER A 272 31.41 43.65 32.62
CA SER A 272 30.65 43.89 33.86
C SER A 272 30.13 45.32 34.02
N GLN A 273 30.75 46.30 33.36
CA GLN A 273 30.39 47.72 33.44
C GLN A 273 29.33 48.12 32.41
N ASP A 274 29.19 47.36 31.32
CA ASP A 274 28.15 47.56 30.30
C ASP A 274 27.05 46.49 30.43
N PRO A 275 25.85 46.86 30.93
CA PRO A 275 24.74 45.94 31.07
C PRO A 275 24.34 45.26 29.76
N GLN A 276 24.42 45.95 28.61
CA GLN A 276 24.02 45.39 27.31
C GLN A 276 24.98 44.30 26.85
N LEU A 277 26.30 44.55 26.95
CA LEU A 277 27.31 43.53 26.65
C LEU A 277 27.18 42.35 27.61
N SER A 278 26.96 42.58 28.89
CA SER A 278 26.78 41.50 29.88
C SER A 278 25.60 40.58 29.52
N LEU A 279 24.48 41.16 29.08
CA LEU A 279 23.29 40.44 28.66
C LEU A 279 23.55 39.65 27.38
N GLU A 280 24.20 40.24 26.38
CA GLU A 280 24.57 39.57 25.13
C GLU A 280 25.50 38.37 25.39
N TYR A 281 26.51 38.55 26.24
CA TYR A 281 27.42 37.47 26.65
C TYR A 281 26.68 36.35 27.38
N SER A 282 25.74 36.69 28.27
CA SER A 282 24.93 35.69 28.97
C SER A 282 24.03 34.90 28.01
N ALA A 283 23.43 35.57 27.02
CA ALA A 283 22.57 34.97 26.00
C ALA A 283 23.37 34.03 25.09
N GLN A 284 24.54 34.47 24.59
CA GLN A 284 25.44 33.64 23.80
C GLN A 284 25.89 32.39 24.57
N ASN A 285 26.28 32.54 25.85
CA ASN A 285 26.66 31.41 26.68
C ASN A 285 25.51 30.42 26.88
N LYS A 286 24.29 30.92 27.13
CA LYS A 286 23.09 30.09 27.24
C LYS A 286 22.81 29.32 25.94
N ALA A 287 22.93 29.99 24.78
CA ALA A 287 22.76 29.39 23.47
C ALA A 287 23.82 28.30 23.17
N ILE A 288 25.09 28.56 23.50
CA ILE A 288 26.19 27.58 23.39
C ILE A 288 25.92 26.35 24.28
N VAL A 289 25.48 26.56 25.52
CA VAL A 289 25.13 25.47 26.44
C VAL A 289 23.94 24.68 25.91
N GLY A 290 22.93 25.35 25.35
CA GLY A 290 21.79 24.72 24.70
C GLY A 290 22.21 23.80 23.54
N LYS A 291 23.01 24.30 22.60
CA LYS A 291 23.56 23.53 21.46
C LYS A 291 24.39 22.31 21.89
N GLN A 292 24.98 22.34 23.09
CA GLN A 292 25.76 21.22 23.65
C GLN A 292 24.90 20.15 24.31
N ARG A 293 23.65 20.47 24.67
CA ARG A 293 22.69 19.50 25.23
C ARG A 293 22.11 18.68 24.09
N GLY A 294 22.89 17.74 23.58
CA GLY A 294 22.46 16.81 22.55
C GLY A 294 23.58 16.32 21.66
N SER A 295 23.23 15.36 20.82
CA SER A 295 24.13 14.86 19.77
C SER A 295 24.36 15.92 18.70
N GLN A 296 25.57 15.92 18.15
CA GLN A 296 25.95 16.86 17.09
C GLN A 296 26.40 16.10 15.84
N TYR A 297 26.26 16.79 14.72
CA TYR A 297 26.70 16.36 13.41
C TYR A 297 27.74 17.33 12.88
N GLU A 298 28.74 16.80 12.19
CA GLU A 298 29.59 17.60 11.31
C GLU A 298 28.91 17.65 9.95
N THR A 299 28.64 18.87 9.49
CA THR A 299 27.81 19.13 8.33
C THR A 299 28.54 19.98 7.29
N LEU A 300 28.15 19.83 6.03
CA LEU A 300 28.62 20.70 4.96
C LEU A 300 27.50 20.91 3.96
N VAL A 301 27.17 22.17 3.70
CA VAL A 301 26.14 22.56 2.74
C VAL A 301 26.79 22.98 1.43
N ARG A 302 26.34 22.38 0.34
CA ARG A 302 26.75 22.71 -1.04
C ARG A 302 25.52 22.98 -1.88
N TYR A 303 25.66 23.83 -2.87
CA TYR A 303 24.61 24.09 -3.84
C TYR A 303 25.22 24.29 -5.23
N ALA A 304 24.49 23.87 -6.25
CA ALA A 304 24.87 24.10 -7.64
C ALA A 304 23.66 24.13 -8.56
N VAL A 305 23.76 24.92 -9.62
CA VAL A 305 22.82 25.01 -10.74
C VAL A 305 23.59 24.65 -11.99
N SER A 306 23.04 23.75 -12.79
CA SER A 306 23.58 23.33 -14.08
C SER A 306 22.60 23.58 -15.22
N THR A 307 23.13 24.01 -16.35
CA THR A 307 22.40 24.14 -17.61
C THR A 307 23.17 23.38 -18.68
N ASP A 308 22.50 22.46 -19.37
CA ASP A 308 23.06 21.69 -20.47
C ASP A 308 22.70 22.36 -21.79
N LEU A 309 23.69 22.63 -22.62
CA LEU A 309 23.52 23.32 -23.91
C LEU A 309 24.11 22.47 -25.04
N PRO A 310 23.61 22.59 -26.28
CA PRO A 310 24.32 22.08 -27.46
C PRO A 310 25.77 22.60 -27.51
N ALA A 311 26.73 21.76 -27.94
CA ALA A 311 28.15 22.11 -27.92
C ALA A 311 28.49 23.29 -28.86
N ASP A 312 27.73 23.45 -29.94
CA ASP A 312 27.81 24.49 -30.97
C ASP A 312 27.09 25.80 -30.58
N THR A 313 26.50 25.87 -29.38
CA THR A 313 25.79 27.07 -28.92
C THR A 313 26.71 28.30 -28.94
N ALA A 314 26.23 29.40 -29.54
CA ALA A 314 26.96 30.67 -29.59
C ALA A 314 27.44 31.14 -28.19
N GLU A 315 28.62 31.76 -28.12
CA GLU A 315 29.21 32.14 -26.83
C GLU A 315 28.39 33.19 -26.07
N GLN A 316 27.63 34.04 -26.78
CA GLN A 316 26.67 34.98 -26.17
C GLN A 316 25.57 34.25 -25.40
N LEU A 317 24.93 33.24 -26.01
CA LEU A 317 23.92 32.41 -25.35
C LEU A 317 24.52 31.61 -24.18
N ALA A 318 25.77 31.15 -24.32
CA ALA A 318 26.51 30.50 -23.23
C ALA A 318 26.69 31.42 -22.01
N ARG A 319 27.05 32.69 -22.25
CA ARG A 319 27.23 33.71 -21.20
C ARG A 319 25.90 34.03 -20.54
N GLN A 320 24.84 34.22 -21.32
CA GLN A 320 23.49 34.44 -20.80
C GLN A 320 23.04 33.27 -19.91
N ALA A 321 23.26 32.02 -20.35
CA ALA A 321 22.96 30.83 -19.54
C ALA A 321 23.79 30.77 -18.24
N ARG A 322 25.09 31.15 -18.28
CA ARG A 322 25.92 31.28 -17.07
C ARG A 322 25.36 32.30 -16.09
N ASP A 323 24.93 33.46 -16.59
CA ASP A 323 24.43 34.54 -15.75
C ASP A 323 23.09 34.16 -15.11
N THR A 324 22.19 33.53 -15.85
CA THR A 324 20.94 32.96 -15.32
C THR A 324 21.23 31.89 -14.26
N ALA A 325 22.15 30.94 -14.54
CA ALA A 325 22.55 29.92 -13.58
C ALA A 325 23.19 30.54 -12.32
N ARG A 326 23.95 31.63 -12.47
CA ARG A 326 24.54 32.38 -11.36
C ARG A 326 23.49 33.11 -10.53
N GLY A 327 22.48 33.71 -11.15
CA GLY A 327 21.34 34.34 -10.47
C GLY A 327 20.58 33.32 -9.61
N ARG A 328 20.24 32.16 -10.18
CA ARG A 328 19.58 31.07 -9.43
C ARG A 328 20.45 30.49 -8.32
N ALA A 329 21.74 30.27 -8.59
CA ALA A 329 22.69 29.83 -7.56
C ALA A 329 22.82 30.87 -6.44
N HIS A 330 22.72 32.17 -6.76
CA HIS A 330 22.68 33.23 -5.77
C HIS A 330 21.41 33.19 -4.92
N ALA A 331 20.24 32.95 -5.53
CA ALA A 331 18.97 32.82 -4.83
C ALA A 331 18.99 31.63 -3.84
N LEU A 332 19.47 30.45 -4.29
CA LEU A 332 19.60 29.26 -3.43
C LEU A 332 20.45 29.54 -2.19
N ALA A 333 21.58 30.23 -2.37
CA ALA A 333 22.45 30.56 -1.25
C ALA A 333 21.94 31.73 -0.40
N ALA A 334 21.05 32.57 -0.92
CA ALA A 334 20.42 33.66 -0.17
C ALA A 334 19.30 33.13 0.74
N ALA A 335 18.63 32.04 0.34
CA ALA A 335 17.64 31.36 1.18
C ALA A 335 18.21 30.94 2.55
N PHE A 336 19.51 30.66 2.63
CA PHE A 336 20.17 30.32 3.90
C PHE A 336 20.31 31.50 4.88
N ALA A 337 20.03 32.74 4.45
CA ALA A 337 20.02 33.90 5.34
C ALA A 337 18.89 33.80 6.39
N ALA A 338 17.80 33.09 6.09
CA ALA A 338 16.69 32.86 7.03
C ALA A 338 17.13 32.14 8.32
N TYR A 339 18.22 31.37 8.26
CA TYR A 339 18.77 30.64 9.41
C TYR A 339 19.72 31.49 10.28
N THR A 340 19.87 32.78 10.00
CA THR A 340 20.73 33.67 10.76
C THR A 340 20.17 33.91 12.17
N ASP A 341 21.03 33.73 13.16
CA ASP A 341 20.78 34.08 14.55
C ASP A 341 22.13 34.42 15.22
N HIS A 342 22.58 33.64 16.21
CA HIS A 342 23.90 33.81 16.82
C HIS A 342 25.05 33.55 15.84
N ASN A 343 24.79 32.76 14.80
CA ASN A 343 25.67 32.46 13.68
C ASN A 343 24.95 32.62 12.33
N HIS A 344 25.71 32.69 11.23
CA HIS A 344 25.17 32.80 9.87
C HIS A 344 26.10 32.14 8.85
N TYR A 345 25.55 31.83 7.67
CA TYR A 345 26.29 31.21 6.58
C TYR A 345 26.97 32.25 5.69
N THR A 346 28.22 31.99 5.33
CA THR A 346 28.98 32.71 4.31
C THR A 346 29.28 31.80 3.13
N ARG A 347 29.34 32.40 1.94
CA ARG A 347 29.59 31.68 0.70
C ARG A 347 31.09 31.53 0.47
N THR A 348 31.50 30.32 0.17
CA THR A 348 32.88 30.00 -0.23
C THR A 348 32.85 29.40 -1.63
N ARG A 349 33.86 29.74 -2.45
CA ARG A 349 33.93 29.26 -3.83
C ARG A 349 34.16 27.75 -3.85
N LEU A 350 33.52 27.07 -4.79
CA LEU A 350 33.68 25.64 -5.02
C LEU A 350 34.22 25.43 -6.44
N HIS A 351 35.42 24.88 -6.56
CA HIS A 351 35.99 24.52 -7.84
C HIS A 351 35.29 23.24 -8.35
N HIS A 352 34.81 23.27 -9.61
CA HIS A 352 34.06 22.18 -10.25
C HIS A 352 32.84 21.69 -9.43
N PRO A 353 31.80 22.52 -9.27
CA PRO A 353 30.65 22.22 -8.40
C PRO A 353 29.95 20.90 -8.74
N ALA A 354 29.71 20.60 -10.02
CA ALA A 354 29.07 19.34 -10.43
C ALA A 354 29.84 18.10 -9.93
N ARG A 355 31.17 18.09 -10.08
CA ARG A 355 32.02 17.01 -9.62
C ARG A 355 31.99 16.91 -8.09
N ALA A 356 32.10 18.03 -7.39
CA ALA A 356 32.08 18.05 -5.92
C ALA A 356 30.76 17.50 -5.33
N LEU A 357 29.62 17.85 -5.92
CA LEU A 357 28.31 17.30 -5.51
C LEU A 357 28.19 15.81 -5.86
N ALA A 358 28.66 15.37 -7.03
CA ALA A 358 28.62 13.96 -7.43
C ALA A 358 29.42 13.03 -6.49
N HIS A 359 30.63 13.47 -6.08
CA HIS A 359 31.48 12.69 -5.15
C HIS A 359 30.97 12.70 -3.71
N ARG A 360 30.10 13.65 -3.33
CA ARG A 360 29.50 13.72 -1.98
C ARG A 360 30.53 13.69 -0.84
N ARG A 361 31.73 14.17 -1.07
CA ARG A 361 32.84 14.04 -0.12
C ARG A 361 32.73 15.02 1.04
N LEU A 362 32.72 14.53 2.29
CA LEU A 362 32.71 15.34 3.51
C LEU A 362 34.10 15.33 4.19
N ASP A 363 34.95 16.30 3.84
CA ASP A 363 36.28 16.44 4.47
C ASP A 363 36.17 17.18 5.82
N ARG A 364 36.09 18.51 5.79
CA ARG A 364 35.91 19.38 6.96
C ARG A 364 34.51 19.97 6.91
N GLY A 365 33.72 19.82 7.96
CA GLY A 365 32.39 20.41 8.11
C GLY A 365 32.32 21.42 9.25
N ASP A 366 31.12 21.95 9.49
CA ASP A 366 30.73 22.76 10.63
C ASP A 366 29.93 21.91 11.61
N LEU A 367 29.97 22.22 12.91
CA LEU A 367 29.19 21.47 13.91
C LEU A 367 27.79 22.04 14.08
N LEU A 368 26.77 21.21 13.85
CA LEU A 368 25.37 21.52 14.10
C LEU A 368 24.79 20.51 15.09
N SER A 369 23.91 20.98 15.98
CA SER A 369 23.05 20.12 16.79
C SER A 369 21.93 19.49 15.96
N VAL A 370 21.26 18.47 16.50
CA VAL A 370 20.11 17.84 15.83
C VAL A 370 19.02 18.85 15.44
N PRO A 371 18.58 19.80 16.30
CA PRO A 371 17.59 20.81 15.89
C PRO A 371 18.07 21.73 14.76
N GLU A 372 19.35 22.13 14.77
CA GLU A 372 19.93 22.96 13.69
C GLU A 372 20.03 22.22 12.37
N LEU A 373 20.42 20.94 12.40
CA LEU A 373 20.45 20.11 11.20
C LEU A 373 19.04 19.82 10.70
N ALA A 374 18.11 19.50 11.60
CA ALA A 374 16.71 19.24 11.28
C ALA A 374 16.05 20.45 10.60
N ALA A 375 16.34 21.68 11.04
CA ALA A 375 15.82 22.89 10.40
C ALA A 375 16.28 23.07 8.95
N LEU A 376 17.48 22.56 8.59
CA LEU A 376 18.02 22.63 7.23
C LEU A 376 17.59 21.42 6.38
N ALA A 377 17.37 20.28 7.02
CA ALA A 377 17.29 18.96 6.42
C ALA A 377 16.04 18.22 6.93
N HIS A 378 14.87 18.65 6.47
CA HIS A 378 13.56 18.04 6.74
C HIS A 378 12.69 17.99 5.48
N LEU A 379 11.61 17.20 5.52
CA LEU A 379 10.59 17.23 4.47
C LEU A 379 9.79 18.54 4.57
N PRO A 380 9.39 19.16 3.44
CA PRO A 380 8.66 20.42 3.48
C PRO A 380 7.32 20.25 4.22
N THR A 381 7.07 21.08 5.23
CA THR A 381 5.87 20.98 6.08
C THR A 381 4.65 21.65 5.49
N ASP A 382 4.86 22.61 4.59
CA ASP A 382 3.78 23.32 3.90
C ASP A 382 3.14 22.43 2.81
N ALA A 383 1.81 22.34 2.82
CA ALA A 383 1.05 21.47 1.93
C ALA A 383 0.99 22.02 0.48
N GLU A 384 1.13 23.34 0.32
CA GLU A 384 0.85 24.03 -0.95
C GLU A 384 2.06 24.17 -1.88
N ILE A 385 3.23 23.61 -1.52
CA ILE A 385 4.45 23.78 -2.31
C ILE A 385 4.32 23.05 -3.66
N PRO A 386 4.28 23.75 -4.80
CA PRO A 386 4.15 23.12 -6.10
C PRO A 386 5.39 22.30 -6.45
N GLY A 387 5.20 21.14 -7.09
CA GLY A 387 6.28 20.32 -7.61
C GLY A 387 6.98 19.42 -6.59
N VAL A 388 6.54 19.35 -5.33
CA VAL A 388 7.00 18.32 -4.39
C VAL A 388 6.25 17.02 -4.70
N GLU A 389 6.98 15.94 -4.97
CA GLU A 389 6.37 14.61 -5.13
C GLU A 389 5.85 14.11 -3.77
N ARG A 390 4.52 14.00 -3.64
CA ARG A 390 3.86 13.51 -2.42
C ARG A 390 3.52 12.03 -2.53
N ALA A 391 3.54 11.38 -1.38
CA ALA A 391 2.99 10.05 -1.20
C ALA A 391 1.48 10.06 -1.48
N GLY A 392 0.97 8.97 -2.06
CA GLY A 392 -0.46 8.70 -2.17
C GLY A 392 -1.04 8.33 -0.79
N ALA A 393 -1.83 7.28 -0.74
CA ALA A 393 -2.34 6.76 0.54
C ALA A 393 -1.20 6.37 1.52
N LYS A 394 -1.40 6.67 2.81
CA LYS A 394 -0.55 6.16 3.89
C LYS A 394 -0.51 4.63 3.88
N ALA A 395 0.68 4.06 4.06
CA ALA A 395 0.82 2.65 4.33
C ALA A 395 0.61 2.37 5.83
N VAL A 396 -0.36 1.54 6.18
CA VAL A 396 -0.72 1.17 7.55
C VAL A 396 -0.60 -0.33 7.72
N ALA A 397 0.12 -0.77 8.76
CA ALA A 397 0.37 -2.18 8.99
C ALA A 397 -0.89 -2.92 9.47
N PRO A 398 -1.13 -4.16 8.99
CA PRO A 398 -2.22 -4.98 9.48
C PRO A 398 -2.06 -5.29 10.99
N PRO A 399 -3.15 -5.19 11.78
CA PRO A 399 -3.09 -5.42 13.22
C PRO A 399 -2.65 -6.86 13.55
N PRO A 400 -2.22 -7.11 14.79
CA PRO A 400 -1.99 -8.47 15.28
C PRO A 400 -3.26 -9.33 15.13
N GLY A 401 -3.11 -10.61 14.80
CA GLY A 401 -4.23 -11.56 14.68
C GLY A 401 -4.88 -11.69 13.30
N VAL A 402 -4.60 -10.76 12.37
CA VAL A 402 -4.93 -10.92 10.95
C VAL A 402 -4.22 -12.18 10.43
N ALA A 403 -5.01 -13.08 9.85
CA ALA A 403 -4.53 -14.40 9.45
C ALA A 403 -3.63 -14.32 8.21
N THR A 404 -2.73 -15.30 8.10
CA THR A 404 -2.00 -15.59 6.85
C THR A 404 -2.76 -16.64 6.05
N PRO A 405 -2.72 -16.62 4.71
CA PRO A 405 -3.39 -17.60 3.87
C PRO A 405 -3.02 -19.04 4.22
N GLY A 406 -4.01 -19.94 4.10
CA GLY A 406 -3.92 -21.36 4.43
C GLY A 406 -5.26 -22.05 4.20
N THR A 407 -5.42 -23.32 4.56
CA THR A 407 -6.60 -24.13 4.21
C THR A 407 -7.95 -23.52 4.62
N GLU A 408 -8.01 -22.89 5.81
CA GLU A 408 -9.21 -22.25 6.36
C GLU A 408 -9.14 -20.71 6.30
N VAL A 409 -8.23 -20.17 5.49
CA VAL A 409 -7.97 -18.72 5.40
C VAL A 409 -7.86 -18.31 3.94
N LYS A 410 -8.89 -17.61 3.45
CA LYS A 410 -8.98 -17.10 2.09
C LYS A 410 -7.88 -16.05 1.85
N PRO A 411 -7.09 -16.15 0.76
CA PRO A 411 -6.07 -15.17 0.45
C PRO A 411 -6.68 -13.83 0.02
N LEU A 412 -6.12 -12.72 0.52
CA LEU A 412 -6.52 -11.37 0.11
C LEU A 412 -5.39 -10.63 -0.62
N GLY A 413 -4.17 -10.69 -0.09
CA GLY A 413 -3.04 -9.91 -0.62
C GLY A 413 -1.79 -9.94 0.25
N GLN A 414 -0.96 -8.91 0.11
CA GLN A 414 0.25 -8.69 0.91
C GLN A 414 0.22 -7.31 1.56
N SER A 415 0.70 -7.20 2.79
CA SER A 415 0.87 -5.89 3.44
C SER A 415 1.88 -5.04 2.69
N ASP A 416 1.62 -3.74 2.59
CA ASP A 416 2.47 -2.75 1.92
C ASP A 416 3.37 -1.97 2.89
N THR A 417 3.43 -2.40 4.15
CA THR A 417 4.29 -1.82 5.20
C THR A 417 5.37 -2.79 5.65
N GLY A 418 6.58 -2.27 5.89
CA GLY A 418 7.69 -3.03 6.46
C GLY A 418 8.12 -4.22 5.58
N HIS A 419 8.13 -5.43 6.16
CA HIS A 419 8.32 -6.65 5.38
C HIS A 419 6.94 -7.10 4.90
N ALA A 420 6.76 -7.20 3.58
CA ALA A 420 5.52 -7.68 2.98
C ALA A 420 5.13 -9.03 3.58
N ARG A 421 3.99 -9.06 4.28
CA ARG A 421 3.44 -10.27 4.89
C ARG A 421 2.14 -10.65 4.19
N PRO A 422 1.89 -11.94 3.93
CA PRO A 422 0.61 -12.39 3.40
C PRO A 422 -0.55 -12.02 4.33
N VAL A 423 -1.67 -11.59 3.75
CA VAL A 423 -2.91 -11.24 4.44
C VAL A 423 -4.02 -12.13 3.93
N GLY A 424 -4.81 -12.69 4.85
CA GLY A 424 -5.96 -13.51 4.53
C GLY A 424 -7.13 -13.31 5.50
N LEU A 425 -8.30 -13.78 5.08
CA LEU A 425 -9.56 -13.73 5.81
C LEU A 425 -9.98 -15.16 6.19
N ARG A 426 -10.14 -15.44 7.48
CA ARG A 426 -10.61 -16.77 7.92
C ARG A 426 -11.98 -17.05 7.33
N VAL A 427 -12.24 -18.28 6.91
CA VAL A 427 -13.55 -18.68 6.34
C VAL A 427 -14.68 -18.41 7.34
N ALA A 428 -14.43 -18.66 8.63
CA ALA A 428 -15.39 -18.34 9.70
C ALA A 428 -15.67 -16.83 9.83
N ASP A 429 -14.64 -15.98 9.67
CA ASP A 429 -14.78 -14.51 9.72
C ASP A 429 -15.46 -13.97 8.45
N ALA A 430 -15.26 -14.62 7.30
CA ALA A 430 -15.93 -14.28 6.04
C ALA A 430 -17.48 -14.41 6.10
N ARG A 431 -18.01 -15.16 7.07
CA ARG A 431 -19.46 -15.25 7.33
C ARG A 431 -20.07 -13.96 7.87
N HIS A 432 -19.24 -12.99 8.26
CA HIS A 432 -19.66 -11.62 8.56
C HIS A 432 -19.73 -10.73 7.31
N HIS A 433 -19.71 -11.34 6.13
CA HIS A 433 -19.78 -10.73 4.81
C HIS A 433 -18.66 -9.73 4.52
N LEU A 434 -18.50 -9.45 3.23
CA LEU A 434 -17.44 -8.62 2.71
C LEU A 434 -18.04 -7.54 1.83
N HIS A 435 -17.82 -6.28 2.20
CA HIS A 435 -18.16 -5.13 1.38
C HIS A 435 -16.92 -4.69 0.61
N VAL A 436 -17.01 -4.74 -0.72
CA VAL A 436 -15.93 -4.32 -1.63
C VAL A 436 -16.38 -3.10 -2.43
N LEU A 437 -15.68 -1.97 -2.28
CA LEU A 437 -15.93 -0.75 -3.07
C LEU A 437 -14.68 -0.39 -3.86
N GLY A 438 -14.86 0.00 -5.12
CA GLY A 438 -13.76 0.51 -5.94
C GLY A 438 -14.18 0.90 -7.34
N ALA A 439 -13.58 1.97 -7.85
CA ALA A 439 -13.77 2.41 -9.22
C ALA A 439 -13.37 1.33 -10.24
N THR A 440 -13.87 1.45 -11.48
CA THR A 440 -13.48 0.54 -12.57
C THR A 440 -11.96 0.58 -12.79
N GLY A 441 -11.34 -0.60 -12.97
CA GLY A 441 -9.88 -0.73 -13.15
C GLY A 441 -9.06 -0.71 -11.86
N SER A 442 -9.67 -0.56 -10.69
CA SER A 442 -8.95 -0.52 -9.40
C SER A 442 -8.38 -1.85 -8.91
N GLY A 443 -8.83 -2.98 -9.46
CA GLY A 443 -8.42 -4.33 -9.03
C GLY A 443 -9.51 -5.14 -8.30
N LYS A 444 -10.74 -4.62 -8.20
CA LYS A 444 -11.90 -5.31 -7.60
C LYS A 444 -12.11 -6.72 -8.14
N SER A 445 -12.21 -6.88 -9.47
CA SER A 445 -12.45 -8.18 -10.11
C SER A 445 -11.32 -9.18 -9.84
N THR A 446 -10.07 -8.70 -9.72
CA THR A 446 -8.92 -9.53 -9.34
C THR A 446 -9.11 -10.11 -7.94
N LEU A 447 -9.49 -9.29 -6.97
CA LEU A 447 -9.76 -9.74 -5.60
C LEU A 447 -10.93 -10.75 -5.55
N LEU A 448 -12.05 -10.43 -6.20
CA LEU A 448 -13.20 -11.34 -6.26
C LEU A 448 -12.82 -12.67 -6.90
N GLY A 449 -12.03 -12.64 -7.97
CA GLY A 449 -11.57 -13.82 -8.65
C GLY A 449 -10.67 -14.69 -7.78
N THR A 450 -9.77 -14.08 -7.00
CA THR A 450 -8.91 -14.79 -6.04
C THR A 450 -9.74 -15.51 -4.98
N LEU A 451 -10.75 -14.85 -4.40
CA LEU A 451 -11.65 -15.48 -3.41
C LEU A 451 -12.43 -16.66 -4.00
N ILE A 452 -12.93 -16.51 -5.23
CA ILE A 452 -13.70 -17.56 -5.93
C ILE A 452 -12.83 -18.77 -6.27
N LEU A 453 -11.60 -18.55 -6.74
CA LEU A 453 -10.68 -19.64 -7.06
C LEU A 453 -10.29 -20.42 -5.80
N ASP A 454 -10.05 -19.72 -4.69
CA ASP A 454 -9.76 -20.35 -3.39
C ASP A 454 -10.95 -21.20 -2.89
N ASP A 455 -12.18 -20.66 -2.96
CA ASP A 455 -13.39 -21.42 -2.62
C ASP A 455 -13.58 -22.65 -3.54
N ALA A 456 -13.32 -22.50 -4.84
CA ALA A 456 -13.44 -23.58 -5.82
C ALA A 456 -12.41 -24.71 -5.59
N GLU A 457 -11.20 -24.36 -5.18
CA GLU A 457 -10.11 -25.30 -4.84
C GLU A 457 -10.38 -26.02 -3.52
N ALA A 458 -10.84 -25.29 -2.50
CA ALA A 458 -11.23 -25.84 -1.21
C ALA A 458 -12.58 -26.59 -1.22
N ARG A 459 -13.21 -26.74 -2.39
CA ARG A 459 -14.52 -27.38 -2.59
C ARG A 459 -15.65 -26.78 -1.73
N ARG A 460 -15.60 -25.47 -1.53
CA ARG A 460 -16.70 -24.69 -0.93
C ARG A 460 -17.68 -24.28 -2.02
N GLY A 461 -18.97 -24.22 -1.70
CA GLY A 461 -20.00 -23.87 -2.67
C GLY A 461 -19.86 -22.40 -3.10
N VAL A 462 -19.91 -22.12 -4.41
CA VAL A 462 -19.78 -20.76 -4.94
C VAL A 462 -20.93 -20.41 -5.87
N VAL A 463 -21.50 -19.24 -5.69
CA VAL A 463 -22.43 -18.61 -6.64
C VAL A 463 -21.87 -17.24 -7.01
N LEU A 464 -21.53 -17.05 -8.29
CA LEU A 464 -21.07 -15.77 -8.85
C LEU A 464 -22.14 -15.20 -9.78
N ILE A 465 -22.49 -13.92 -9.57
CA ILE A 465 -23.30 -13.14 -10.51
C ILE A 465 -22.46 -11.99 -11.08
N ASP A 466 -22.33 -11.97 -12.41
CA ASP A 466 -21.47 -11.05 -13.14
C ASP A 466 -22.23 -10.38 -14.30
N PRO A 467 -22.60 -9.08 -14.17
CA PRO A 467 -23.29 -8.31 -15.21
C PRO A 467 -22.39 -7.80 -16.33
N LYS A 468 -21.07 -8.00 -16.24
CA LYS A 468 -20.10 -7.59 -17.28
C LYS A 468 -19.65 -8.82 -18.07
N GLY A 469 -19.44 -9.93 -17.38
CA GLY A 469 -19.11 -11.24 -17.93
C GLY A 469 -17.61 -11.53 -18.02
N ASP A 470 -16.77 -10.54 -17.77
CA ASP A 470 -15.30 -10.67 -17.80
C ASP A 470 -14.80 -11.50 -16.62
N LEU A 471 -15.37 -11.31 -15.42
CA LEU A 471 -14.97 -12.05 -14.22
C LEU A 471 -15.28 -13.54 -14.36
N VAL A 472 -16.46 -13.90 -14.86
CA VAL A 472 -16.78 -15.32 -15.16
C VAL A 472 -15.81 -15.90 -16.17
N THR A 473 -15.45 -15.13 -17.20
CA THR A 473 -14.50 -15.57 -18.24
C THR A 473 -13.11 -15.80 -17.65
N ASP A 474 -12.65 -14.89 -16.78
CA ASP A 474 -11.37 -15.00 -16.09
C ASP A 474 -11.30 -16.21 -15.16
N ILE A 475 -12.39 -16.51 -14.44
CA ILE A 475 -12.52 -17.70 -13.60
C ILE A 475 -12.45 -18.98 -14.45
N LEU A 476 -13.22 -19.05 -15.54
CA LEU A 476 -13.21 -20.21 -16.43
C LEU A 476 -11.82 -20.49 -17.04
N ASN A 477 -11.00 -19.46 -17.25
CA ASN A 477 -9.63 -19.63 -17.73
C ASN A 477 -8.65 -20.16 -16.67
N ARG A 478 -9.04 -20.19 -15.38
CA ARG A 478 -8.15 -20.50 -14.25
C ARG A 478 -8.63 -21.65 -13.38
N LEU A 479 -9.89 -22.07 -13.52
CA LEU A 479 -10.41 -23.23 -12.80
C LEU A 479 -9.62 -24.52 -13.15
N PRO A 480 -9.35 -25.39 -12.17
CA PRO A 480 -8.80 -26.71 -12.42
C PRO A 480 -9.72 -27.56 -13.32
N ALA A 481 -9.14 -28.44 -14.13
CA ALA A 481 -9.90 -29.35 -15.02
C ALA A 481 -10.98 -30.14 -14.26
N ALA A 482 -10.58 -30.68 -13.10
CA ALA A 482 -11.44 -31.48 -12.22
C ALA A 482 -12.62 -30.69 -11.63
N ALA A 483 -12.60 -29.36 -11.67
CA ALA A 483 -13.73 -28.54 -11.24
C ALA A 483 -14.85 -28.53 -12.28
N ALA A 484 -14.58 -28.85 -13.55
CA ALA A 484 -15.57 -28.78 -14.63
C ALA A 484 -16.85 -29.56 -14.33
N GLU A 485 -16.75 -30.68 -13.60
CA GLU A 485 -17.92 -31.51 -13.28
C GLU A 485 -18.89 -30.89 -12.28
N ARG A 486 -18.42 -29.90 -11.52
CA ARG A 486 -19.17 -29.19 -10.48
C ARG A 486 -19.63 -27.80 -10.93
N VAL A 487 -19.28 -27.40 -12.16
CA VAL A 487 -19.60 -26.08 -12.68
C VAL A 487 -21.01 -26.08 -13.26
N VAL A 488 -21.80 -25.09 -12.90
CA VAL A 488 -23.06 -24.73 -13.57
C VAL A 488 -22.85 -23.37 -14.20
N LEU A 489 -22.95 -23.29 -15.52
CA LEU A 489 -22.76 -22.03 -16.26
C LEU A 489 -24.06 -21.56 -16.89
N PHE A 490 -24.56 -20.43 -16.41
CA PHE A 490 -25.53 -19.59 -17.09
C PHE A 490 -24.77 -18.54 -17.89
N ASP A 491 -24.83 -18.59 -19.22
CA ASP A 491 -24.13 -17.64 -20.08
C ASP A 491 -25.06 -17.12 -21.17
N ALA A 492 -25.39 -15.82 -21.08
CA ALA A 492 -26.31 -15.16 -21.99
C ALA A 492 -25.83 -15.10 -23.45
N ASP A 493 -24.51 -15.13 -23.69
CA ASP A 493 -23.94 -15.09 -25.05
C ASP A 493 -23.69 -16.50 -25.62
N SER A 494 -23.97 -17.55 -24.85
CA SER A 494 -23.84 -18.93 -25.32
C SER A 494 -24.89 -19.23 -26.38
N ARG A 495 -24.46 -19.80 -27.51
CA ARG A 495 -25.36 -20.34 -28.55
C ARG A 495 -26.02 -21.67 -28.17
N HIS A 496 -25.63 -22.27 -27.04
CA HIS A 496 -26.19 -23.53 -26.56
C HIS A 496 -27.21 -23.27 -25.46
N ARG A 497 -28.26 -24.10 -25.43
CA ARG A 497 -29.33 -24.06 -24.43
C ARG A 497 -28.75 -23.98 -23.01
N PRO A 498 -29.10 -22.94 -22.22
CA PRO A 498 -28.60 -22.75 -20.85
C PRO A 498 -29.17 -23.81 -19.90
N PRO A 499 -28.62 -23.93 -18.67
CA PRO A 499 -29.30 -24.70 -17.64
C PRO A 499 -30.62 -24.00 -17.29
N CYS A 500 -31.64 -24.75 -16.91
CA CYS A 500 -32.91 -24.23 -16.44
C CYS A 500 -32.93 -24.15 -14.91
N LEU A 501 -33.33 -23.02 -14.37
CA LEU A 501 -33.67 -22.76 -12.97
C LEU A 501 -35.12 -22.25 -12.97
N ASN A 502 -36.08 -23.16 -12.85
CA ASN A 502 -37.48 -22.81 -12.93
C ASN A 502 -37.94 -22.16 -11.63
N VAL A 503 -38.32 -20.88 -11.73
CA VAL A 503 -38.70 -20.08 -10.56
C VAL A 503 -40.08 -20.39 -9.99
N LEU A 504 -40.90 -21.19 -10.67
CA LEU A 504 -42.18 -21.68 -10.14
C LEU A 504 -42.09 -23.11 -9.55
N GLU A 505 -40.95 -23.78 -9.67
CA GLU A 505 -40.78 -25.16 -9.19
C GLU A 505 -40.26 -25.23 -7.75
N GLY A 506 -40.70 -26.25 -7.01
CA GLY A 506 -40.27 -26.52 -5.64
C GLY A 506 -40.95 -25.65 -4.59
N GLY A 507 -40.61 -25.90 -3.33
CA GLY A 507 -41.08 -25.11 -2.19
C GLY A 507 -42.61 -25.10 -1.98
N GLU A 508 -43.03 -24.37 -0.96
CA GLU A 508 -44.43 -24.06 -0.68
C GLU A 508 -45.03 -23.14 -1.77
N THR A 509 -46.30 -23.35 -2.11
CA THR A 509 -46.98 -22.66 -3.23
C THR A 509 -46.91 -21.15 -3.13
N ASP A 510 -47.47 -20.63 -2.06
CA ASP A 510 -47.66 -19.20 -1.86
C ASP A 510 -46.32 -18.47 -1.74
N ARG A 511 -45.39 -19.03 -0.96
CA ARG A 511 -44.07 -18.44 -0.73
C ARG A 511 -43.26 -18.22 -2.00
N GLU A 512 -43.26 -19.17 -2.94
CA GLU A 512 -42.52 -18.99 -4.20
C GLU A 512 -43.18 -17.97 -5.12
N VAL A 513 -44.52 -17.97 -5.18
CA VAL A 513 -45.26 -16.99 -5.97
C VAL A 513 -45.05 -15.59 -5.41
N ASP A 514 -45.13 -15.42 -4.09
CA ASP A 514 -44.85 -14.15 -3.39
C ASP A 514 -43.45 -13.64 -3.70
N ASN A 515 -42.47 -14.54 -3.62
CA ASN A 515 -41.08 -14.20 -3.89
C ASN A 515 -40.91 -13.71 -5.32
N LEU A 516 -41.46 -14.46 -6.28
CA LEU A 516 -41.39 -14.13 -7.70
C LEU A 516 -42.09 -12.81 -8.01
N VAL A 517 -43.35 -12.64 -7.59
CA VAL A 517 -44.14 -11.42 -7.81
C VAL A 517 -43.44 -10.22 -7.19
N SER A 518 -42.89 -10.36 -5.98
CA SER A 518 -42.16 -9.28 -5.33
C SER A 518 -40.87 -8.91 -6.06
N VAL A 519 -40.12 -9.86 -6.64
CA VAL A 519 -38.94 -9.53 -7.46
C VAL A 519 -39.37 -8.73 -8.69
N PHE A 520 -40.43 -9.16 -9.39
CA PHE A 520 -40.98 -8.42 -10.54
C PHE A 520 -41.44 -7.01 -10.14
N ARG A 521 -42.19 -6.89 -9.05
CA ARG A 521 -42.64 -5.61 -8.50
C ARG A 521 -41.49 -4.66 -8.20
N ARG A 522 -40.40 -5.15 -7.58
CA ARG A 522 -39.25 -4.31 -7.24
C ARG A 522 -38.45 -3.89 -8.47
N VAL A 523 -38.24 -4.79 -9.43
CA VAL A 523 -37.52 -4.50 -10.67
C VAL A 523 -38.30 -3.52 -11.57
N TYR A 524 -39.63 -3.64 -11.63
CA TYR A 524 -40.50 -2.83 -12.50
C TYR A 524 -41.36 -1.83 -11.74
N SER A 525 -40.91 -1.36 -10.57
CA SER A 525 -41.69 -0.56 -9.62
C SER A 525 -42.40 0.65 -10.22
N ALA A 526 -41.78 1.32 -11.19
CA ALA A 526 -42.36 2.48 -11.89
C ALA A 526 -43.64 2.17 -12.68
N PHE A 527 -43.88 0.90 -13.03
CA PHE A 527 -44.99 0.47 -13.89
C PHE A 527 -45.79 -0.69 -13.28
N TRP A 528 -45.61 -0.96 -11.98
CA TRP A 528 -46.24 -2.09 -11.28
C TRP A 528 -47.31 -1.60 -10.31
N GLY A 529 -48.58 -1.78 -10.66
CA GLY A 529 -49.71 -1.40 -9.83
C GLY A 529 -50.34 -2.59 -9.08
N PRO A 530 -51.24 -2.34 -8.11
CA PRO A 530 -51.93 -3.39 -7.37
C PRO A 530 -52.62 -4.43 -8.27
N ARG A 531 -53.30 -3.96 -9.33
CA ARG A 531 -53.96 -4.84 -10.30
C ARG A 531 -52.99 -5.76 -11.05
N THR A 532 -51.77 -5.30 -11.35
CA THR A 532 -50.73 -6.11 -12.00
C THR A 532 -50.18 -7.16 -11.04
N ASP A 533 -50.04 -6.80 -9.75
CA ASP A 533 -49.64 -7.70 -8.68
C ASP A 533 -50.66 -8.85 -8.52
N ASP A 534 -51.93 -8.50 -8.34
CA ASP A 534 -53.03 -9.46 -8.16
C ASP A 534 -53.16 -10.40 -9.36
N LEU A 535 -53.09 -9.85 -10.58
CA LEU A 535 -53.14 -10.62 -11.81
C LEU A 535 -51.97 -11.62 -11.92
N MET A 536 -50.73 -11.17 -11.67
CA MET A 536 -49.57 -12.05 -11.77
C MET A 536 -49.63 -13.15 -10.70
N ARG A 537 -50.03 -12.79 -9.48
CA ARG A 537 -50.17 -13.70 -8.34
C ARG A 537 -51.20 -14.78 -8.61
N ALA A 538 -52.43 -14.41 -8.96
CA ALA A 538 -53.51 -15.35 -9.27
C ALA A 538 -53.12 -16.28 -10.43
N ALA A 539 -52.51 -15.73 -11.48
CA ALA A 539 -52.05 -16.53 -12.61
C ALA A 539 -50.93 -17.51 -12.24
N CYS A 540 -49.96 -17.11 -11.41
CA CYS A 540 -48.90 -18.02 -10.96
C CYS A 540 -49.41 -19.11 -10.02
N LEU A 541 -50.31 -18.78 -9.08
CA LEU A 541 -50.97 -19.75 -8.20
C LEU A 541 -51.76 -20.77 -9.02
N THR A 542 -52.53 -20.30 -10.01
CA THR A 542 -53.29 -21.14 -10.94
C THR A 542 -52.40 -22.11 -11.71
N LEU A 543 -51.27 -21.64 -12.24
CA LEU A 543 -50.31 -22.51 -12.94
C LEU A 543 -49.70 -23.57 -12.00
N ARG A 544 -49.44 -23.22 -10.74
CA ARG A 544 -48.89 -24.15 -9.75
C ARG A 544 -49.91 -25.16 -9.21
N ALA A 545 -51.21 -24.86 -9.28
CA ALA A 545 -52.28 -25.77 -8.86
C ALA A 545 -52.48 -26.96 -9.81
N GLN A 546 -51.91 -26.91 -11.03
CA GLN A 546 -52.09 -27.95 -12.03
C GLN A 546 -51.12 -29.13 -11.88
N GLU A 547 -51.56 -30.30 -12.35
CA GLU A 547 -50.71 -31.46 -12.55
C GLU A 547 -49.76 -31.23 -13.75
N GLY A 548 -48.53 -30.82 -13.48
CA GLY A 548 -47.53 -30.54 -14.51
C GLY A 548 -46.33 -29.73 -13.99
N VAL A 549 -45.40 -29.39 -14.89
CA VAL A 549 -44.30 -28.48 -14.56
C VAL A 549 -44.75 -27.04 -14.84
N PRO A 550 -45.02 -26.21 -13.81
CA PRO A 550 -45.47 -24.84 -14.03
C PRO A 550 -44.35 -24.02 -14.66
N THR A 551 -44.64 -23.23 -15.70
CA THR A 551 -43.65 -22.34 -16.31
C THR A 551 -44.19 -20.94 -16.52
N LEU A 552 -43.35 -19.95 -16.27
CA LEU A 552 -43.65 -18.54 -16.58
C LEU A 552 -43.96 -18.30 -18.07
N ALA A 553 -43.50 -19.18 -18.95
CA ALA A 553 -43.80 -19.09 -20.38
C ALA A 553 -45.27 -19.37 -20.71
N ASP A 554 -46.04 -19.98 -19.79
CA ASP A 554 -47.46 -20.27 -19.98
C ASP A 554 -48.36 -19.11 -19.53
N LEU A 555 -47.85 -18.14 -18.76
CA LEU A 555 -48.62 -16.96 -18.34
C LEU A 555 -49.26 -16.21 -19.51
N PRO A 556 -48.52 -15.86 -20.60
CA PRO A 556 -49.14 -15.27 -21.79
C PRO A 556 -50.35 -16.04 -22.32
N LYS A 557 -50.23 -17.37 -22.42
CA LYS A 557 -51.29 -18.22 -22.96
C LYS A 557 -52.48 -18.30 -22.02
N LEU A 558 -52.25 -18.40 -20.71
CA LEU A 558 -53.28 -18.37 -19.69
C LEU A 558 -54.12 -17.08 -19.74
N LEU A 559 -53.45 -15.94 -19.96
CA LEU A 559 -54.12 -14.64 -20.01
C LEU A 559 -54.83 -14.37 -21.34
N THR A 560 -54.36 -14.92 -22.46
CA THR A 560 -54.86 -14.57 -23.80
C THR A 560 -55.75 -15.63 -24.45
N SER A 561 -55.50 -16.92 -24.19
CA SER A 561 -56.24 -18.00 -24.83
C SER A 561 -57.32 -18.53 -23.89
N GLU A 562 -58.58 -18.29 -24.26
CA GLU A 562 -59.74 -18.79 -23.53
C GLU A 562 -59.74 -20.32 -23.43
N ALA A 563 -59.48 -21.02 -24.54
CA ALA A 563 -59.41 -22.48 -24.54
C ALA A 563 -58.31 -23.04 -23.61
N PHE A 564 -57.15 -22.38 -23.57
CA PHE A 564 -56.08 -22.78 -22.66
C PHE A 564 -56.46 -22.46 -21.20
N ARG A 565 -57.05 -21.29 -20.95
CA ARG A 565 -57.51 -20.89 -19.62
C ARG A 565 -58.56 -21.84 -19.08
N ALA A 566 -59.63 -22.10 -19.82
CA ALA A 566 -60.70 -23.03 -19.43
C ALA A 566 -60.15 -24.43 -19.07
N ARG A 567 -59.19 -24.93 -19.85
CA ARG A 567 -58.54 -26.22 -19.58
C ARG A 567 -57.74 -26.22 -18.27
N ILE A 568 -57.07 -25.13 -17.96
CA ILE A 568 -56.25 -24.97 -16.75
C ILE A 568 -57.15 -24.66 -15.53
N THR A 569 -58.22 -23.89 -15.69
CA THR A 569 -59.11 -23.50 -14.58
C THR A 569 -60.12 -24.58 -14.22
N ALA A 570 -60.45 -25.51 -15.14
CA ALA A 570 -61.42 -26.59 -14.89
C ALA A 570 -61.11 -27.49 -13.68
N GLY A 571 -59.83 -27.61 -13.31
CA GLY A 571 -59.38 -28.40 -12.16
C GLY A 571 -59.16 -27.61 -10.86
N LEU A 572 -59.51 -26.32 -10.82
CA LEU A 572 -59.28 -25.50 -9.63
C LEU A 572 -60.25 -25.87 -8.50
N THR A 573 -59.69 -26.12 -7.32
CA THR A 573 -60.46 -26.40 -6.09
C THR A 573 -60.55 -25.19 -5.14
N ASP A 574 -59.74 -24.15 -5.37
CA ASP A 574 -59.69 -22.94 -4.53
C ASP A 574 -60.81 -21.95 -4.92
N PRO A 575 -61.79 -21.68 -4.04
CA PRO A 575 -62.90 -20.76 -4.33
C PRO A 575 -62.44 -19.33 -4.66
N VAL A 576 -61.31 -18.88 -4.12
CA VAL A 576 -60.77 -17.53 -4.36
C VAL A 576 -60.25 -17.42 -5.79
N LEU A 577 -59.50 -18.42 -6.25
CA LEU A 577 -59.00 -18.47 -7.63
C LEU A 577 -60.15 -18.67 -8.62
N THR A 578 -61.14 -19.50 -8.30
CA THR A 578 -62.34 -19.65 -9.13
C THR A 578 -63.07 -18.32 -9.30
N GLY A 579 -63.38 -17.61 -8.21
CA GLY A 579 -64.04 -16.30 -8.28
C GLY A 579 -63.22 -15.23 -9.01
N PHE A 580 -61.88 -15.28 -8.92
CA PHE A 580 -61.01 -14.41 -9.70
C PHE A 580 -61.16 -14.65 -11.21
N TRP A 581 -61.21 -15.91 -11.64
CA TRP A 581 -61.35 -16.27 -13.06
C TRP A 581 -62.77 -16.01 -13.58
N ASP A 582 -63.80 -16.18 -12.76
CA ASP A 582 -65.17 -15.79 -13.09
C ASP A 582 -65.25 -14.28 -13.42
N TRP A 583 -64.71 -13.44 -12.54
CA TRP A 583 -64.59 -11.99 -12.79
C TRP A 583 -63.79 -11.69 -14.07
N TYR A 584 -62.68 -12.40 -14.29
CA TYR A 584 -61.82 -12.18 -15.45
C TYR A 584 -62.51 -12.55 -16.78
N ASP A 585 -63.35 -13.59 -16.76
CA ASP A 585 -64.10 -14.07 -17.92
C ASP A 585 -65.31 -13.18 -18.24
N GLU A 586 -65.91 -12.52 -17.24
CA GLU A 586 -66.95 -11.50 -17.41
C GLU A 586 -66.45 -10.20 -18.09
N LEU A 587 -65.14 -9.94 -18.09
CA LEU A 587 -64.58 -8.75 -18.73
C LEU A 587 -64.79 -8.77 -20.25
N THR A 588 -65.14 -7.61 -20.82
CA THR A 588 -65.10 -7.43 -22.28
C THR A 588 -63.67 -7.54 -22.81
N ASP A 589 -63.49 -7.93 -24.08
CA ASP A 589 -62.15 -8.09 -24.68
C ASP A 589 -61.28 -6.83 -24.56
N SER A 590 -61.89 -5.65 -24.70
CA SER A 590 -61.22 -4.36 -24.51
C SER A 590 -60.74 -4.17 -23.05
N SER A 591 -61.62 -4.42 -22.08
CA SER A 591 -61.29 -4.31 -20.66
C SER A 591 -60.21 -5.32 -20.26
N ARG A 592 -60.33 -6.57 -20.71
CA ARG A 592 -59.36 -7.63 -20.47
C ARG A 592 -57.99 -7.25 -21.03
N SER A 593 -57.93 -6.74 -22.26
CA SER A 593 -56.70 -6.26 -22.90
C SER A 593 -56.04 -5.15 -22.07
N GLN A 594 -56.82 -4.19 -21.56
CA GLN A 594 -56.30 -3.13 -20.69
C GLN A 594 -55.74 -3.67 -19.37
N VAL A 595 -56.42 -4.65 -18.76
CA VAL A 595 -55.98 -5.28 -17.50
C VAL A 595 -54.66 -6.04 -17.68
N ILE A 596 -54.51 -6.81 -18.76
CA ILE A 596 -53.31 -7.65 -18.96
C ILE A 596 -52.12 -6.92 -19.60
N SER A 597 -52.37 -5.84 -20.36
CA SER A 597 -51.34 -5.16 -21.15
C SER A 597 -50.07 -4.78 -20.36
N PRO A 598 -50.15 -4.20 -19.15
CA PRO A 598 -48.95 -3.89 -18.35
C PRO A 598 -48.10 -5.13 -18.04
N LEU A 599 -48.72 -6.20 -17.53
CA LEU A 599 -48.03 -7.46 -17.23
C LEU A 599 -47.45 -8.09 -18.49
N MET A 600 -48.24 -8.13 -19.56
CA MET A 600 -47.86 -8.70 -20.85
C MET A 600 -46.66 -7.99 -21.47
N ASN A 601 -46.57 -6.66 -21.38
CA ASN A 601 -45.42 -5.92 -21.89
C ASN A 601 -44.13 -6.30 -21.16
N LYS A 602 -44.18 -6.49 -19.83
CA LYS A 602 -43.01 -6.91 -19.03
C LYS A 602 -42.65 -8.38 -19.27
N LEU A 603 -43.64 -9.26 -19.30
CA LEU A 603 -43.43 -10.67 -19.64
C LEU A 603 -42.85 -10.83 -21.06
N ARG A 604 -43.28 -10.03 -22.04
CA ARG A 604 -42.72 -10.05 -23.40
C ARG A 604 -41.26 -9.61 -23.41
N ALA A 605 -40.90 -8.50 -22.75
CA ALA A 605 -39.51 -8.05 -22.68
C ALA A 605 -38.56 -9.14 -22.14
N PHE A 606 -39.05 -9.94 -21.20
CA PHE A 606 -38.37 -11.09 -20.62
C PHE A 606 -38.38 -12.35 -21.54
N LEU A 607 -39.55 -12.79 -21.99
CA LEU A 607 -39.75 -14.05 -22.73
C LEU A 607 -39.27 -13.98 -24.19
N LEU A 608 -39.14 -12.79 -24.78
CA LEU A 608 -38.59 -12.60 -26.13
C LEU A 608 -37.07 -12.84 -26.19
N ARG A 609 -36.38 -12.91 -25.04
CA ARG A 609 -34.96 -13.24 -24.98
C ARG A 609 -34.81 -14.77 -24.89
N PRO A 610 -34.28 -15.46 -25.94
CA PRO A 610 -34.22 -16.92 -25.95
C PRO A 610 -33.48 -17.51 -24.75
N PHE A 611 -32.33 -16.94 -24.40
CA PHE A 611 -31.56 -17.34 -23.22
C PHE A 611 -32.42 -17.31 -21.94
N VAL A 612 -33.15 -16.22 -21.72
CA VAL A 612 -33.91 -16.01 -20.48
C VAL A 612 -35.11 -16.94 -20.41
N LYS A 613 -35.84 -17.06 -21.54
CA LYS A 613 -36.93 -18.02 -21.68
C LYS A 613 -36.46 -19.44 -21.40
N GLU A 614 -35.32 -19.85 -21.94
CA GLU A 614 -34.78 -21.20 -21.73
C GLU A 614 -34.19 -21.41 -20.32
N ALA A 615 -33.57 -20.38 -19.75
CA ALA A 615 -32.91 -20.46 -18.45
C ALA A 615 -33.86 -20.40 -17.27
N ILE A 616 -34.98 -19.70 -17.37
CA ILE A 616 -35.92 -19.47 -16.25
C ILE A 616 -37.28 -20.12 -16.48
N ALA A 617 -37.70 -20.26 -17.75
CA ALA A 617 -39.02 -20.76 -18.13
C ALA A 617 -38.93 -22.00 -19.05
N GLY A 618 -37.78 -22.69 -19.05
CA GLY A 618 -37.46 -23.77 -19.97
C GLY A 618 -38.08 -25.13 -19.64
N GLY A 619 -38.93 -25.21 -18.62
CA GLY A 619 -39.53 -26.44 -18.10
C GLY A 619 -38.95 -26.81 -16.73
N ARG A 620 -38.54 -28.06 -16.54
CA ARG A 620 -38.02 -28.54 -15.25
C ARG A 620 -36.65 -27.94 -14.93
N SER A 621 -36.40 -27.64 -13.67
CA SER A 621 -35.11 -27.19 -13.17
C SER A 621 -34.06 -28.28 -13.39
N THR A 622 -32.96 -27.90 -14.03
CA THR A 622 -31.77 -28.74 -14.23
C THR A 622 -30.66 -28.42 -13.24
N VAL A 623 -30.88 -27.42 -12.40
CA VAL A 623 -29.91 -26.93 -11.40
C VAL A 623 -30.59 -26.98 -10.05
N ASP A 624 -29.98 -27.69 -9.11
CA ASP A 624 -30.34 -27.66 -7.71
C ASP A 624 -29.35 -26.76 -6.95
N MET A 625 -29.86 -25.63 -6.44
CA MET A 625 -29.05 -24.70 -5.68
C MET A 625 -28.65 -25.25 -4.31
N ALA A 626 -29.41 -26.18 -3.72
CA ALA A 626 -29.00 -26.85 -2.48
C ALA A 626 -27.75 -27.70 -2.73
N HIS A 627 -27.74 -28.49 -3.80
CA HIS A 627 -26.57 -29.25 -4.23
C HIS A 627 -25.37 -28.34 -4.54
N VAL A 628 -25.56 -27.20 -5.22
CA VAL A 628 -24.48 -26.23 -5.47
C VAL A 628 -23.84 -25.76 -4.15
N LEU A 629 -24.66 -25.41 -3.17
CA LEU A 629 -24.18 -24.85 -1.91
C LEU A 629 -23.59 -25.94 -0.99
N ASP A 630 -24.16 -27.15 -0.99
CA ASP A 630 -23.85 -28.21 -0.03
C ASP A 630 -22.76 -29.19 -0.51
N GLU A 631 -22.60 -29.40 -1.82
CA GLU A 631 -21.62 -30.35 -2.39
C GLU A 631 -20.40 -29.67 -3.04
N GLY A 632 -20.22 -28.37 -2.80
CA GLY A 632 -19.09 -27.62 -3.34
C GLY A 632 -19.23 -27.34 -4.84
N GLY A 633 -20.45 -27.10 -5.31
CA GLY A 633 -20.74 -26.69 -6.69
C GLY A 633 -20.29 -25.25 -6.98
N ILE A 634 -20.11 -24.94 -8.26
CA ILE A 634 -19.67 -23.63 -8.73
C ILE A 634 -20.69 -23.11 -9.76
N CYS A 635 -21.64 -22.29 -9.31
CA CYS A 635 -22.62 -21.65 -10.18
C CYS A 635 -22.09 -20.30 -10.66
N LEU A 636 -21.85 -20.18 -11.97
CA LEU A 636 -21.35 -18.98 -12.64
C LEU A 636 -22.47 -18.40 -13.50
N VAL A 637 -22.88 -17.17 -13.21
CA VAL A 637 -23.95 -16.46 -13.91
C VAL A 637 -23.37 -15.26 -14.66
N ARG A 638 -23.12 -15.47 -15.95
CA ARG A 638 -22.65 -14.46 -16.90
C ARG A 638 -23.84 -13.87 -17.65
N ILE A 639 -24.24 -12.65 -17.27
CA ILE A 639 -25.40 -11.95 -17.80
C ILE A 639 -25.05 -10.50 -18.22
N PRO A 640 -24.21 -10.33 -19.26
CA PRO A 640 -23.81 -9.01 -19.74
C PRO A 640 -25.01 -8.11 -20.07
N LYS A 641 -25.05 -6.90 -19.50
CA LYS A 641 -26.12 -5.91 -19.74
C LYS A 641 -26.31 -5.59 -21.23
N GLY A 642 -25.21 -5.57 -22.00
CA GLY A 642 -25.25 -5.31 -23.45
C GLY A 642 -26.02 -6.35 -24.26
N SER A 643 -26.10 -7.60 -23.77
CA SER A 643 -26.77 -8.70 -24.47
C SER A 643 -28.24 -8.86 -24.08
N LEU A 644 -28.58 -8.67 -22.80
CA LEU A 644 -29.94 -8.91 -22.29
C LEU A 644 -30.78 -7.63 -22.12
N GLY A 645 -30.13 -6.47 -21.97
CA GLY A 645 -30.74 -5.24 -21.49
C GLY A 645 -30.70 -5.12 -19.96
N GLU A 646 -30.83 -3.90 -19.46
CA GLU A 646 -30.64 -3.59 -18.04
C GLU A 646 -31.71 -4.23 -17.13
N GLU A 647 -33.00 -4.00 -17.41
CA GLU A 647 -34.10 -4.55 -16.60
C GLU A 647 -34.08 -6.07 -16.55
N THR A 648 -33.87 -6.72 -17.71
CA THR A 648 -33.80 -8.19 -17.81
C THR A 648 -32.61 -8.75 -17.04
N THR A 649 -31.45 -8.09 -17.10
CA THR A 649 -30.26 -8.48 -16.34
C THR A 649 -30.54 -8.40 -14.84
N ARG A 650 -31.13 -7.28 -14.38
CA ARG A 650 -31.53 -7.10 -12.97
C ARG A 650 -32.50 -8.18 -12.52
N LEU A 651 -33.51 -8.49 -13.33
CA LEU A 651 -34.51 -9.52 -13.02
C LEU A 651 -33.87 -10.91 -12.90
N VAL A 652 -33.14 -11.37 -13.92
CA VAL A 652 -32.52 -12.70 -13.92
C VAL A 652 -31.55 -12.85 -12.75
N GLY A 653 -30.68 -11.86 -12.51
CA GLY A 653 -29.75 -11.90 -11.38
C GLY A 653 -30.48 -11.92 -10.03
N SER A 654 -31.53 -11.09 -9.85
CA SER A 654 -32.32 -11.07 -8.61
C SER A 654 -33.04 -12.40 -8.36
N LEU A 655 -33.55 -13.06 -9.40
CA LEU A 655 -34.16 -14.39 -9.29
C LEU A 655 -33.14 -15.46 -8.87
N VAL A 656 -31.91 -15.41 -9.40
CA VAL A 656 -30.83 -16.33 -8.97
C VAL A 656 -30.45 -16.07 -7.51
N VAL A 657 -30.32 -14.81 -7.09
CA VAL A 657 -30.07 -14.47 -5.67
C VAL A 657 -31.20 -15.01 -4.79
N ALA A 658 -32.46 -14.78 -5.17
CA ALA A 658 -33.62 -15.28 -4.43
C ALA A 658 -33.59 -16.81 -4.29
N ARG A 659 -33.33 -17.55 -5.38
CA ARG A 659 -33.20 -19.02 -5.34
C ARG A 659 -32.02 -19.50 -4.49
N THR A 660 -30.91 -18.77 -4.53
CA THR A 660 -29.75 -19.05 -3.65
C THR A 660 -30.13 -18.86 -2.18
N TRP A 661 -30.86 -17.79 -1.86
CA TRP A 661 -31.33 -17.51 -0.50
C TRP A 661 -32.33 -18.56 0.00
N GLN A 662 -33.24 -19.01 -0.85
CA GLN A 662 -34.16 -20.10 -0.52
C GLN A 662 -33.43 -21.41 -0.21
N ALA A 663 -32.44 -21.79 -1.03
CA ALA A 663 -31.61 -22.96 -0.75
C ALA A 663 -30.79 -22.79 0.54
N THR A 664 -30.35 -21.56 0.84
CA THR A 664 -29.62 -21.24 2.06
C THR A 664 -30.49 -21.40 3.31
N THR A 665 -31.70 -20.84 3.30
CA THR A 665 -32.64 -20.94 4.43
C THR A 665 -33.17 -22.36 4.64
N ALA A 666 -33.26 -23.17 3.57
CA ALA A 666 -33.58 -24.61 3.68
C ALA A 666 -32.58 -25.38 4.56
N ARG A 667 -31.35 -24.88 4.73
CA ARG A 667 -30.32 -25.42 5.64
C ARG A 667 -30.69 -25.30 7.12
N ALA A 668 -31.79 -24.61 7.47
CA ALA A 668 -32.31 -24.55 8.84
C ALA A 668 -32.46 -25.92 9.49
N ARG A 669 -32.78 -26.95 8.68
CA ARG A 669 -32.94 -28.34 9.13
C ARG A 669 -31.63 -29.05 9.48
N THR A 670 -30.49 -28.53 9.02
CA THR A 670 -29.15 -29.10 9.29
C THR A 670 -28.52 -28.37 10.49
N PRO A 671 -27.96 -29.05 11.49
CA PRO A 671 -27.23 -28.38 12.58
C PRO A 671 -26.07 -27.51 12.05
N GLN A 672 -25.88 -26.31 12.62
CA GLN A 672 -24.94 -25.31 12.09
C GLN A 672 -23.51 -25.86 11.87
N ARG A 673 -23.00 -26.69 12.79
CA ARG A 673 -21.65 -27.29 12.70
C ARG A 673 -21.46 -28.24 11.50
N LEU A 674 -22.54 -28.82 11.00
CA LEU A 674 -22.53 -29.77 9.88
C LEU A 674 -22.78 -29.10 8.53
N ARG A 675 -23.23 -27.85 8.53
CA ARG A 675 -23.43 -27.08 7.29
C ARG A 675 -22.06 -26.83 6.64
N PRO A 676 -21.86 -27.09 5.35
CA PRO A 676 -20.66 -26.68 4.64
C PRO A 676 -20.65 -25.15 4.42
N ASP A 677 -19.46 -24.56 4.36
CA ASP A 677 -19.30 -23.14 4.04
C ASP A 677 -19.55 -22.90 2.54
N ALA A 678 -20.30 -21.84 2.23
CA ALA A 678 -20.55 -21.40 0.87
C ALA A 678 -20.39 -19.88 0.73
N SER A 679 -20.23 -19.39 -0.50
CA SER A 679 -20.09 -17.98 -0.82
C SER A 679 -21.02 -17.57 -1.94
N LEU A 680 -21.75 -16.46 -1.72
CA LEU A 680 -22.46 -15.73 -2.76
C LEU A 680 -21.69 -14.45 -3.08
N VAL A 681 -21.10 -14.39 -4.28
CA VAL A 681 -20.32 -13.26 -4.78
C VAL A 681 -21.13 -12.52 -5.83
N ILE A 682 -21.38 -11.24 -5.60
CA ILE A 682 -22.22 -10.42 -6.47
C ILE A 682 -21.41 -9.21 -6.91
N ASP A 683 -20.98 -9.19 -8.18
CA ASP A 683 -20.43 -7.97 -8.78
C ASP A 683 -21.56 -7.01 -9.15
N GLU A 684 -21.34 -5.72 -8.93
CA GLU A 684 -22.36 -4.67 -9.05
C GLU A 684 -23.66 -4.99 -8.30
N CYS A 685 -23.54 -5.30 -7.00
CA CYS A 685 -24.60 -5.87 -6.17
C CYS A 685 -25.90 -5.06 -6.12
N HIS A 686 -25.83 -3.73 -6.30
CA HIS A 686 -26.99 -2.84 -6.37
C HIS A 686 -28.00 -3.24 -7.47
N ASN A 687 -27.58 -3.98 -8.49
CA ASN A 687 -28.47 -4.44 -9.56
C ASN A 687 -29.32 -5.65 -9.19
N PHE A 688 -28.94 -6.43 -8.17
CA PHE A 688 -29.45 -7.80 -7.99
C PHE A 688 -30.09 -8.06 -6.62
N LEU A 689 -30.10 -7.06 -5.74
CA LEU A 689 -30.69 -7.16 -4.39
C LEU A 689 -32.16 -6.69 -4.37
N ASN A 690 -32.88 -6.84 -5.49
CA ASN A 690 -34.32 -6.54 -5.60
C ASN A 690 -35.18 -7.71 -5.07
N LEU A 691 -34.95 -8.09 -3.82
CA LEU A 691 -35.49 -9.32 -3.21
C LEU A 691 -36.72 -9.03 -2.35
N PRO A 692 -37.68 -9.96 -2.18
CA PRO A 692 -38.84 -9.79 -1.29
C PRO A 692 -38.47 -9.45 0.16
N TYR A 693 -37.32 -9.94 0.63
CA TYR A 693 -36.86 -9.79 2.01
C TYR A 693 -36.04 -8.52 2.21
N PRO A 694 -36.07 -7.90 3.40
CA PRO A 694 -35.11 -6.86 3.76
C PRO A 694 -33.69 -7.41 3.68
N MET A 695 -32.82 -6.64 3.04
CA MET A 695 -31.44 -7.08 2.81
C MET A 695 -30.66 -7.15 4.13
N GLU A 696 -31.00 -6.31 5.11
CA GLU A 696 -30.43 -6.31 6.45
C GLU A 696 -30.65 -7.66 7.16
N ASP A 697 -31.88 -8.16 7.13
CA ASP A 697 -32.25 -9.46 7.70
C ASP A 697 -31.49 -10.60 7.00
N MET A 698 -31.44 -10.56 5.65
CA MET A 698 -30.72 -11.55 4.87
C MET A 698 -29.24 -11.61 5.26
N LEU A 699 -28.55 -10.47 5.41
CA LEU A 699 -27.17 -10.45 5.87
C LEU A 699 -27.04 -10.89 7.33
N ALA A 700 -27.92 -10.44 8.22
CA ALA A 700 -27.86 -10.84 9.63
C ALA A 700 -28.00 -12.37 9.82
N GLU A 701 -28.91 -13.00 9.08
CA GLU A 701 -29.23 -14.43 9.18
C GLU A 701 -28.25 -15.34 8.41
N ALA A 702 -27.71 -14.88 7.28
CA ALA A 702 -26.84 -15.67 6.40
C ALA A 702 -25.65 -16.32 7.14
N ARG A 703 -25.11 -15.62 8.15
CA ARG A 703 -24.07 -16.14 9.06
C ARG A 703 -24.46 -17.47 9.71
N GLY A 704 -25.71 -17.56 10.19
CA GLY A 704 -26.26 -18.77 10.79
C GLY A 704 -26.22 -19.95 9.82
N PHE A 705 -26.51 -19.71 8.54
CA PHE A 705 -26.54 -20.71 7.48
C PHE A 705 -25.19 -21.02 6.84
N ARG A 706 -24.09 -20.46 7.37
CA ARG A 706 -22.72 -20.56 6.82
C ARG A 706 -22.63 -20.12 5.35
N LEU A 707 -23.45 -19.14 4.98
CA LEU A 707 -23.32 -18.43 3.71
C LEU A 707 -22.57 -17.11 3.95
N SER A 708 -21.40 -16.99 3.35
CA SER A 708 -20.68 -15.71 3.23
C SER A 708 -21.18 -14.94 2.01
N MET A 709 -21.24 -13.62 2.09
CA MET A 709 -21.67 -12.77 0.97
C MET A 709 -20.56 -11.78 0.65
N THR A 710 -20.21 -11.63 -0.61
CA THR A 710 -19.28 -10.59 -1.08
C THR A 710 -20.04 -9.63 -1.98
N LEU A 711 -20.24 -8.42 -1.49
CA LEU A 711 -21.05 -7.38 -2.10
C LEU A 711 -20.12 -6.33 -2.70
N ALA A 712 -19.97 -6.39 -4.02
CA ALA A 712 -19.09 -5.50 -4.76
C ALA A 712 -19.88 -4.43 -5.52
N HIS A 713 -19.42 -3.17 -5.45
CA HIS A 713 -19.99 -2.06 -6.23
C HIS A 713 -18.93 -0.97 -6.47
N GLN A 714 -19.26 0.05 -7.26
CA GLN A 714 -18.29 1.08 -7.66
C GLN A 714 -18.34 2.32 -6.78
N HIS A 715 -19.53 2.76 -6.39
CA HIS A 715 -19.71 3.98 -5.62
C HIS A 715 -20.92 3.89 -4.69
N LEU A 716 -20.90 4.62 -3.56
CA LEU A 716 -21.99 4.55 -2.58
C LEU A 716 -23.31 5.12 -3.12
N GLY A 717 -23.24 6.08 -4.03
CA GLY A 717 -24.43 6.69 -4.65
C GLY A 717 -25.29 5.74 -5.49
N GLN A 718 -24.80 4.54 -5.82
CA GLN A 718 -25.58 3.48 -6.48
C GLN A 718 -26.55 2.77 -5.53
N LEU A 719 -26.35 2.90 -4.22
CA LEU A 719 -27.10 2.15 -3.22
C LEU A 719 -28.28 3.00 -2.69
N PRO A 720 -29.50 2.44 -2.66
CA PRO A 720 -30.57 2.99 -1.84
C PRO A 720 -30.14 3.09 -0.38
N ARG A 721 -30.72 4.03 0.37
CA ARG A 721 -30.34 4.33 1.75
C ARG A 721 -30.34 3.08 2.64
N ASP A 722 -31.44 2.33 2.64
CA ASP A 722 -31.59 1.12 3.47
C ASP A 722 -30.55 0.05 3.09
N LEU A 723 -30.24 -0.10 1.79
CA LEU A 723 -29.22 -1.03 1.33
C LEU A 723 -27.83 -0.61 1.82
N LYS A 724 -27.54 0.68 1.78
CA LYS A 724 -26.28 1.26 2.23
C LYS A 724 -26.08 1.10 3.73
N GLU A 725 -27.10 1.40 4.53
CA GLU A 725 -27.11 1.22 5.98
C GLU A 725 -26.96 -0.27 6.36
N GLY A 726 -27.70 -1.15 5.69
CA GLY A 726 -27.58 -2.60 5.87
C GLY A 726 -26.20 -3.17 5.54
N ILE A 727 -25.58 -2.75 4.41
CA ILE A 727 -24.23 -3.17 4.03
C ILE A 727 -23.22 -2.63 5.03
N SER A 728 -23.36 -1.36 5.44
CA SER A 728 -22.50 -0.72 6.43
C SER A 728 -22.44 -1.55 7.72
N THR A 729 -23.60 -1.93 8.24
CA THR A 729 -23.77 -2.64 9.51
C THR A 729 -23.40 -4.13 9.44
N ASN A 730 -23.93 -4.86 8.45
CA ASN A 730 -23.87 -6.33 8.47
C ASN A 730 -22.70 -6.90 7.66
N ALA A 731 -22.20 -6.21 6.63
CA ALA A 731 -20.99 -6.62 5.92
C ALA A 731 -19.75 -6.05 6.60
N ARG A 732 -19.40 -6.65 7.73
CA ARG A 732 -18.46 -6.08 8.70
C ARG A 732 -17.01 -6.02 8.20
N SER A 733 -16.60 -6.94 7.34
CA SER A 733 -15.31 -6.81 6.66
C SER A 733 -15.43 -5.83 5.50
N LYS A 734 -14.56 -4.84 5.47
CA LYS A 734 -14.53 -3.76 4.46
C LYS A 734 -13.22 -3.82 3.68
N ILE A 735 -13.31 -3.79 2.36
CA ILE A 735 -12.15 -3.61 1.49
C ILE A 735 -12.48 -2.50 0.49
N PHE A 736 -11.83 -1.37 0.66
CA PHE A 736 -12.00 -0.20 -0.20
C PHE A 736 -10.75 -0.05 -1.07
N PHE A 737 -10.94 -0.07 -2.38
CA PHE A 737 -9.96 0.46 -3.33
C PHE A 737 -10.11 1.98 -3.40
N SER A 738 -9.39 2.62 -4.33
CA SER A 738 -9.54 4.06 -4.60
C SER A 738 -11.01 4.44 -4.80
N ALA A 739 -11.46 5.40 -3.99
CA ALA A 739 -12.82 5.93 -3.98
C ALA A 739 -12.86 7.38 -4.51
N SER A 740 -14.03 7.87 -4.91
CA SER A 740 -14.20 9.31 -5.20
C SER A 740 -14.06 10.12 -3.90
N PRO A 741 -13.78 11.43 -3.96
CA PRO A 741 -13.73 12.28 -2.77
C PRO A 741 -15.00 12.20 -1.90
N GLU A 742 -16.18 12.23 -2.52
CA GLU A 742 -17.47 12.16 -1.82
C GLU A 742 -17.65 10.84 -1.09
N ASP A 743 -17.34 9.72 -1.75
CA ASP A 743 -17.40 8.40 -1.13
C ASP A 743 -16.33 8.25 -0.04
N ALA A 744 -15.10 8.72 -0.29
CA ALA A 744 -13.99 8.68 0.65
C ALA A 744 -14.33 9.39 1.97
N ARG A 745 -15.03 10.52 1.91
CA ARG A 745 -15.49 11.26 3.11
C ARG A 745 -16.40 10.43 4.00
N GLU A 746 -17.28 9.63 3.41
CA GLU A 746 -18.20 8.78 4.15
C GLU A 746 -17.53 7.48 4.63
N LEU A 747 -16.76 6.84 3.75
CA LEU A 747 -16.01 5.62 4.05
C LEU A 747 -14.95 5.84 5.14
N ALA A 748 -14.39 7.05 5.26
CA ALA A 748 -13.44 7.42 6.31
C ALA A 748 -13.98 7.19 7.72
N ARG A 749 -15.30 7.17 7.93
CA ARG A 749 -15.92 6.83 9.22
C ARG A 749 -15.60 5.39 9.66
N HIS A 750 -15.35 4.49 8.71
CA HIS A 750 -14.95 3.12 9.01
C HIS A 750 -13.44 2.97 9.21
N THR A 751 -12.63 3.90 8.68
CA THR A 751 -11.17 3.76 8.62
C THR A 751 -10.39 4.76 9.49
N ALA A 752 -11.07 5.75 10.07
CA ALA A 752 -10.50 6.68 11.03
C ALA A 752 -10.13 5.96 12.35
N PRO A 753 -9.10 6.43 13.08
CA PRO A 753 -8.22 7.55 12.77
C PRO A 753 -7.01 7.18 11.88
N ARG A 754 -6.85 5.90 11.50
CA ARG A 754 -5.64 5.42 10.82
C ARG A 754 -5.55 5.85 9.36
N LEU A 755 -6.67 5.82 8.63
CA LEU A 755 -6.76 6.23 7.22
C LEU A 755 -7.83 7.29 7.04
N SER A 756 -7.45 8.36 6.35
CA SER A 756 -8.26 9.55 6.09
C SER A 756 -8.97 9.51 4.73
N GLU A 757 -9.82 10.51 4.47
CA GLU A 757 -10.44 10.74 3.15
C GLU A 757 -9.39 10.90 2.04
N HIS A 758 -8.29 11.62 2.31
CA HIS A 758 -7.18 11.75 1.36
C HIS A 758 -6.58 10.37 1.04
N ASP A 759 -6.42 9.51 2.04
CA ASP A 759 -5.85 8.19 1.84
C ASP A 759 -6.75 7.33 0.95
N LEU A 760 -8.06 7.28 1.24
CA LEU A 760 -9.02 6.47 0.49
C LEU A 760 -9.18 6.93 -0.97
N SER A 761 -8.97 8.22 -1.26
CA SER A 761 -9.04 8.78 -2.61
C SER A 761 -7.74 8.65 -3.41
N HIS A 762 -6.61 8.36 -2.75
CA HIS A 762 -5.27 8.28 -3.36
C HIS A 762 -4.62 6.88 -3.23
N LEU A 763 -5.43 5.83 -3.06
CA LEU A 763 -4.96 4.45 -3.15
C LEU A 763 -4.53 4.12 -4.58
N GLY A 764 -3.38 3.49 -4.73
CA GLY A 764 -2.91 2.99 -6.03
C GLY A 764 -3.76 1.84 -6.59
N VAL A 765 -3.55 1.48 -7.86
CA VAL A 765 -4.20 0.29 -8.46
C VAL A 765 -3.77 -0.96 -7.68
N TYR A 766 -4.71 -1.85 -7.40
CA TYR A 766 -4.55 -3.04 -6.55
C TYR A 766 -4.26 -2.74 -5.07
N HIS A 767 -4.09 -1.48 -4.66
CA HIS A 767 -4.01 -1.11 -3.24
C HIS A 767 -5.40 -0.95 -2.65
N THR A 768 -5.52 -1.38 -1.40
CA THR A 768 -6.77 -1.35 -0.66
C THR A 768 -6.57 -0.84 0.76
N ALA A 769 -7.53 -0.09 1.25
CA ALA A 769 -7.78 0.10 2.67
C ALA A 769 -8.72 -1.01 3.15
N SER A 770 -8.24 -1.84 4.07
CA SER A 770 -8.93 -3.01 4.56
C SER A 770 -9.20 -2.90 6.05
N ARG A 771 -10.43 -3.21 6.46
CA ARG A 771 -10.83 -3.39 7.85
C ARG A 771 -11.51 -4.74 7.96
N LEU A 772 -10.82 -5.71 8.55
CA LEU A 772 -11.28 -7.09 8.57
C LEU A 772 -11.90 -7.43 9.92
N VAL A 773 -12.79 -8.43 9.90
CA VAL A 773 -13.19 -9.12 11.11
C VAL A 773 -12.15 -10.20 11.42
N VAL A 774 -11.71 -10.26 12.68
CA VAL A 774 -10.79 -11.28 13.20
C VAL A 774 -11.44 -11.90 14.42
N HIS A 775 -11.70 -13.20 14.39
CA HIS A 775 -12.37 -13.93 15.48
C HIS A 775 -13.72 -13.31 15.89
N GLY A 776 -14.46 -12.78 14.92
CA GLY A 776 -15.75 -12.11 15.16
C GLY A 776 -15.67 -10.66 15.66
N GLU A 777 -14.48 -10.10 15.86
CA GLU A 777 -14.29 -8.69 16.26
C GLU A 777 -13.78 -7.83 15.11
N GLU A 778 -14.21 -6.58 15.04
CA GLU A 778 -13.69 -5.63 14.06
C GLU A 778 -12.31 -5.13 14.47
N THR A 779 -11.34 -5.21 13.56
CA THR A 779 -9.98 -4.73 13.84
C THR A 779 -9.79 -3.29 13.42
N GLU A 780 -8.62 -2.74 13.76
CA GLU A 780 -8.14 -1.51 13.14
C GLU A 780 -7.96 -1.69 11.61
N PRO A 781 -8.22 -0.62 10.84
CA PRO A 781 -8.03 -0.59 9.40
C PRO A 781 -6.53 -0.50 9.04
N PHE A 782 -6.16 -1.10 7.93
CA PHE A 782 -4.79 -1.17 7.42
C PHE A 782 -4.76 -1.15 5.89
N THR A 783 -3.58 -1.08 5.29
CA THR A 783 -3.42 -1.13 3.83
C THR A 783 -2.76 -2.41 3.36
N MET A 784 -3.14 -2.86 2.18
CA MET A 784 -2.55 -4.02 1.52
C MET A 784 -2.68 -3.91 0.01
N THR A 785 -1.79 -4.59 -0.71
CA THR A 785 -1.88 -4.79 -2.15
C THR A 785 -2.48 -6.15 -2.44
N THR A 786 -3.49 -6.23 -3.30
CA THR A 786 -4.13 -7.49 -3.67
C THR A 786 -3.18 -8.36 -4.51
N ALA A 787 -3.32 -9.68 -4.37
CA ALA A 787 -2.54 -10.61 -5.17
C ALA A 787 -3.07 -10.63 -6.62
N PRO A 788 -2.19 -10.71 -7.64
CA PRO A 788 -2.63 -10.95 -9.01
C PRO A 788 -3.28 -12.33 -9.11
N LEU A 789 -4.26 -12.47 -10.01
CA LEU A 789 -4.81 -13.79 -10.33
C LEU A 789 -3.70 -14.71 -10.86
N PRO A 790 -3.77 -16.03 -10.59
CA PRO A 790 -2.89 -17.00 -11.24
C PRO A 790 -2.89 -16.83 -12.77
N ALA A 791 -1.81 -17.22 -13.43
CA ALA A 791 -1.74 -17.15 -14.89
C ALA A 791 -2.91 -17.94 -15.52
N PRO A 792 -3.59 -17.39 -16.54
CA PRO A 792 -4.65 -18.12 -17.22
C PRO A 792 -4.08 -19.37 -17.90
N ILE A 793 -4.82 -20.47 -17.87
CA ILE A 793 -4.45 -21.72 -18.52
C ILE A 793 -4.98 -21.66 -19.96
N PRO A 794 -4.11 -21.64 -21.00
CA PRO A 794 -4.55 -21.52 -22.39
C PRO A 794 -5.57 -22.60 -22.77
N GLY A 795 -6.71 -22.17 -23.32
CA GLY A 795 -7.78 -23.07 -23.76
C GLY A 795 -8.71 -23.62 -22.66
N ARG A 796 -8.42 -23.39 -21.37
CA ARG A 796 -9.19 -23.96 -20.25
C ARG A 796 -10.67 -23.60 -20.28
N ALA A 797 -11.02 -22.34 -20.56
CA ALA A 797 -12.42 -21.96 -20.64
C ALA A 797 -13.17 -22.74 -21.74
N ARG A 798 -12.51 -23.04 -22.87
CA ARG A 798 -13.12 -23.84 -23.95
C ARG A 798 -13.32 -25.28 -23.52
N GLU A 799 -12.33 -25.86 -22.83
CA GLU A 799 -12.38 -27.21 -22.28
C GLU A 799 -13.53 -27.37 -21.27
N ILE A 800 -13.62 -26.47 -20.28
CA ILE A 800 -14.72 -26.49 -19.29
C ILE A 800 -16.06 -26.37 -20.00
N ARG A 801 -16.20 -25.41 -20.92
CA ARG A 801 -17.44 -25.25 -21.71
C ARG A 801 -17.78 -26.50 -22.53
N ALA A 802 -16.78 -27.22 -23.06
CA ALA A 802 -16.99 -28.48 -23.77
C ALA A 802 -17.45 -29.60 -22.84
N ALA A 803 -16.84 -29.73 -21.65
CA ALA A 803 -17.25 -30.69 -20.63
C ALA A 803 -18.71 -30.47 -20.20
N LEU A 804 -19.10 -29.22 -19.93
CA LEU A 804 -20.48 -28.84 -19.59
C LEU A 804 -21.49 -29.23 -20.68
N ARG A 805 -21.12 -29.06 -21.96
CA ARG A 805 -21.96 -29.49 -23.09
C ARG A 805 -22.12 -31.00 -23.14
N ALA A 806 -21.05 -31.75 -22.91
CA ALA A 806 -21.08 -33.21 -22.90
C ALA A 806 -21.96 -33.74 -21.75
N GLN A 807 -21.85 -33.16 -20.56
CA GLN A 807 -22.68 -33.50 -19.40
C GLN A 807 -24.17 -33.28 -19.68
N ARG A 808 -24.54 -32.13 -20.27
CA ARG A 808 -25.94 -31.87 -20.64
C ARG A 808 -26.50 -32.86 -21.66
N ARG A 809 -25.70 -33.23 -22.66
CA ARG A 809 -26.13 -34.23 -23.65
C ARG A 809 -26.44 -35.57 -22.99
N ARG A 810 -25.59 -36.01 -22.04
CA ARG A 810 -25.83 -37.23 -21.25
C ARG A 810 -27.12 -37.13 -20.44
N HIS A 811 -27.30 -36.04 -19.69
CA HIS A 811 -28.49 -35.84 -18.86
C HIS A 811 -29.79 -35.84 -19.69
N ASN A 812 -29.80 -35.17 -20.84
CA ASN A 812 -30.95 -35.17 -21.74
C ASN A 812 -31.25 -36.55 -22.34
N ALA A 813 -30.23 -37.35 -22.68
CA ALA A 813 -30.39 -38.69 -23.24
C ALA A 813 -30.98 -39.70 -22.24
N THR A 814 -30.60 -39.61 -20.96
CA THR A 814 -31.20 -40.42 -19.88
C THR A 814 -32.67 -40.06 -19.61
N HIS A 815 -33.07 -38.81 -19.81
CA HIS A 815 -34.47 -38.39 -19.66
C HIS A 815 -35.37 -38.77 -20.85
N THR A 816 -34.80 -39.04 -22.03
CA THR A 816 -35.59 -39.47 -23.22
C THR A 816 -35.82 -40.97 -23.30
N THR A 817 -35.04 -41.79 -22.58
CA THR A 817 -35.13 -43.27 -22.63
C THR A 817 -36.05 -43.89 -21.57
N GLY A 818 -36.55 -43.12 -20.60
CA GLY A 818 -37.48 -43.59 -19.56
C GLY A 818 -38.97 -43.61 -19.96
N GLY A 819 -39.29 -43.33 -21.23
CA GLY A 819 -40.66 -43.18 -21.74
C GLY A 819 -41.03 -44.12 -22.90
N ALA A 820 -40.57 -45.37 -22.87
CA ALA A 820 -41.08 -46.41 -23.78
C ALA A 820 -42.08 -47.32 -23.03
N PRO A 821 -43.24 -47.66 -23.63
CA PRO A 821 -44.24 -48.46 -22.94
C PRO A 821 -43.70 -49.87 -22.71
N VAL A 822 -43.89 -50.37 -21.49
CA VAL A 822 -43.64 -51.75 -21.11
C VAL A 822 -44.37 -52.67 -22.09
N ARG A 823 -43.64 -53.26 -23.03
CA ARG A 823 -44.10 -54.42 -23.79
C ARG A 823 -43.96 -55.63 -22.89
N THR A 824 -45.10 -56.10 -22.38
CA THR A 824 -45.29 -57.48 -21.94
C THR A 824 -44.73 -58.41 -23.02
N THR A 825 -43.68 -59.15 -22.68
CA THR A 825 -43.22 -60.29 -23.48
C THR A 825 -43.00 -61.48 -22.57
N GLU A 826 -43.61 -62.58 -23.00
CA GLU A 826 -43.82 -63.83 -22.29
C GLU A 826 -42.52 -64.51 -21.88
N THR A 827 -42.56 -65.04 -20.65
CA THR A 827 -41.57 -65.95 -20.08
C THR A 827 -41.49 -67.24 -20.90
N THR A 828 -40.45 -67.40 -21.72
CA THR A 828 -40.02 -68.71 -22.21
C THR A 828 -38.70 -69.09 -21.56
N ARG A 829 -38.73 -70.19 -20.79
CA ARG A 829 -37.59 -70.82 -20.11
C ARG A 829 -36.50 -71.20 -21.11
N THR A 830 -35.25 -70.86 -20.82
CA THR A 830 -34.08 -71.70 -21.12
C THR A 830 -32.96 -71.43 -20.12
N HIS A 831 -32.43 -72.50 -19.53
CA HIS A 831 -31.31 -72.52 -18.58
C HIS A 831 -29.99 -72.08 -19.23
N PRO A 832 -29.04 -71.56 -18.43
CA PRO A 832 -27.63 -71.85 -18.63
C PRO A 832 -27.02 -72.57 -17.42
N THR A 833 -26.35 -73.68 -17.74
CA THR A 833 -25.44 -74.41 -16.88
C THR A 833 -24.12 -73.65 -16.70
N SER A 834 -23.64 -73.54 -15.45
CA SER A 834 -22.21 -73.62 -15.17
C SER A 834 -21.94 -73.98 -13.69
N PRO A 835 -20.96 -74.86 -13.42
CA PRO A 835 -20.72 -75.44 -12.11
C PRO A 835 -19.63 -74.67 -11.36
N THR A 836 -19.78 -74.46 -10.05
CA THR A 836 -18.80 -74.90 -9.02
C THR A 836 -19.20 -74.47 -7.60
N ARG A 837 -19.43 -75.50 -6.77
CA ARG A 837 -19.22 -75.64 -5.32
C ARG A 837 -19.33 -74.42 -4.39
N ARG A 838 -20.42 -74.42 -3.62
CA ARG A 838 -20.55 -73.80 -2.29
C ARG A 838 -20.10 -74.78 -1.19
N ILE A 839 -19.40 -74.27 -0.17
CA ILE A 839 -19.39 -74.84 1.18
C ILE A 839 -20.04 -73.78 2.09
N PRO A 840 -21.16 -74.09 2.78
CA PRO A 840 -21.79 -73.18 3.73
C PRO A 840 -21.34 -73.47 5.19
N PRO A 841 -21.34 -72.48 6.09
CA PRO A 841 -21.11 -72.72 7.51
C PRO A 841 -22.34 -73.33 8.19
N THR A 842 -22.05 -74.28 9.07
CA THR A 842 -22.91 -75.14 9.86
C THR A 842 -23.77 -74.41 10.91
N ARG A 843 -25.04 -74.80 11.03
CA ARG A 843 -25.88 -74.58 12.23
C ARG A 843 -25.94 -75.89 13.03
N PRO A 844 -25.94 -75.85 14.38
CA PRO A 844 -25.79 -77.03 15.23
C PRO A 844 -27.10 -77.84 15.37
N ALA A 845 -26.96 -79.12 15.67
CA ALA A 845 -28.07 -80.06 15.86
C ALA A 845 -28.29 -80.42 17.35
N LYS A 846 -29.55 -80.28 17.75
CA LYS A 846 -30.37 -81.11 18.67
C LYS A 846 -29.94 -81.36 20.12
N THR A 847 -30.85 -81.04 21.02
CA THR A 847 -31.19 -81.88 22.19
C THR A 847 -32.71 -81.88 22.41
N ASP A 848 -33.31 -83.05 22.17
CA ASP A 848 -34.64 -83.47 22.64
C ASP A 848 -34.43 -84.19 23.99
N PRO A 849 -35.05 -83.74 25.09
CA PRO A 849 -34.91 -84.37 26.39
C PRO A 849 -36.05 -85.38 26.61
N ARG A 850 -35.79 -86.67 26.38
CA ARG A 850 -36.59 -87.73 27.01
C ARG A 850 -36.02 -88.02 28.40
N ARG A 851 -36.69 -87.57 29.48
CA ARG A 851 -36.80 -88.24 30.79
C ARG A 851 -37.37 -87.32 31.89
N THR A 852 -38.57 -87.70 32.36
CA THR A 852 -39.03 -87.79 33.77
C THR A 852 -38.65 -86.70 34.80
N ARG A 853 -39.72 -86.03 35.29
CA ARG A 853 -40.06 -85.51 36.66
C ARG A 853 -39.16 -85.94 37.84
N PRO A 854 -39.10 -85.19 38.97
CA PRO A 854 -40.13 -84.34 39.59
C PRO A 854 -40.08 -82.85 39.23
#